data_AF-A0ABD1CRV9-F1
#
_entry.id   AF-A0ABD1CRV9-F1
#
_cell.length_a   1.000
_cell.length_b   1.000
_cell.length_c   1.000
_cell.angle_alpha   90.00
_cell.angle_beta   90.00
_cell.angle_gamma   90.00
#
_symmetry.space_group_name_H-M   'P 1'
#
loop_
_entity.id
_entity.type
_entity.pdbx_description
1 polymer ?
#
loop_
_entity_poly.entity_id
_entity_poly.type
_entity_poly.pdbx_seq_one_letter_code
_entity_poly.pdbx_strand_id
1 'polypeptide(L)'
;MYLDDQSRADIPNDLQITTAVPVYAAGAGGFGGSGLTLRKDFPESWIWETVNETNDTSSRLPPITYKVQRAPDGTPLYTVIEKQPRSQPEHVFKTNTRPPLAGPYAFSRIPKPHKNIPRLFLSQEIANTWLFESAYSGGQKTITKKVPDTITSWIITGFSVNPVYGLGLTQQPRKLNVFLPFFVSTNLPYSVKRGEIVSIPVVIFNYMESGQTAEVTFDNSEYEFEFADVENEIHENSKAETSRKKTVEVPSNSGRTVSFMIRPTKLGHITIKVTATTALAGDGVERQLLVEPEGLPQFVNKAAFVDLRSAPEVMKNFTVEVPKNAVPDSTRVEVSVIGDVLGSTVQNLDSLIRMPYGCGEQNMLNFVPNIVVLDYLKGTDQLTSKIEQKAKKFMESGYQRELTYRHDDGSFSAFGNSDPKGSTWLTAFVARSFKQAASHISVEEAIIDKALEWLSDQQASNGSFPEVGKVSHKDMQGGSGEGIALTAYTLIAFLENRNLLPKYQNIVNKAVDYVARNIDGLNDVYALAIAAYALQLADHSSKDFTLSQLDGKATTDGDTKWWHKPIPESDSKNPWYGKPNSVNVEMSSYAMLSFLEAGLDTDALPIMKWLISQRNDKGGFQSTQDTVVGLQALAKLAAKISSKNNDVTIVVSYNENQQREIKVNSENNLILQKFELPSTAKNVDIKATGRGFAIVSLGYKYNMNVTGEWPRFVLDPQVNKNSNQDYLHLSVCTSFVPTTGQNSSNMAVMEVGFPSGFTADSDTLPSLENMDYIKKVELKDGDTIVVLYFDSLDRNELCPTISAFRTHKVAKQKPAPVVIYDYYDNSRIARQFYDGPKSTVCDICENEDCGESCSIRSQKQRSPKDDNGTADVKAVSGAVTVGALSTMHVLVAVLLLKMFY
;
A
#
# COMPACT_ATOMS: atom_id res chain seq x y z
N MET A 1 29.61 -6.48 15.13
CA MET A 1 30.75 -7.36 15.47
C MET A 1 31.74 -6.51 16.25
N TYR A 2 31.95 -6.81 17.53
CA TYR A 2 33.01 -6.19 18.34
C TYR A 2 34.37 -6.58 17.79
N LEU A 3 35.30 -5.62 17.71
CA LEU A 3 36.72 -5.92 17.59
C LEU A 3 37.49 -5.12 18.63
N ASP A 4 38.43 -5.87 19.18
CA ASP A 4 39.20 -5.70 20.39
C ASP A 4 40.27 -4.61 20.24
N ASP A 5 40.57 -4.01 21.38
CA ASP A 5 41.53 -2.95 21.60
C ASP A 5 42.93 -3.54 21.75
N GLN A 6 43.76 -3.55 20.70
CA GLN A 6 45.23 -3.59 20.81
C GLN A 6 45.92 -3.09 19.52
N SER A 7 46.38 -1.84 19.52
CA SER A 7 47.74 -1.49 19.04
C SER A 7 47.96 0.03 19.12
N ARG A 8 48.61 0.44 20.21
CA ARG A 8 49.32 1.71 20.34
C ARG A 8 50.59 1.63 19.50
N ALA A 9 50.74 2.48 18.51
CA ALA A 9 52.01 2.75 17.84
C ALA A 9 52.13 4.26 17.57
N ASP A 10 53.00 4.91 18.34
CA ASP A 10 53.47 6.28 18.16
C ASP A 10 54.35 6.40 16.90
N ILE A 11 54.01 7.28 15.95
CA ILE A 11 54.96 7.99 15.06
C ILE A 11 54.29 9.32 14.58
N PRO A 12 55.03 10.38 14.17
CA PRO A 12 55.15 11.65 14.89
C PRO A 12 54.51 12.86 14.18
N ASN A 13 54.42 13.97 14.91
CA ASN A 13 54.20 15.32 14.39
C ASN A 13 55.28 15.67 13.36
N ASP A 14 54.89 15.86 12.10
CA ASP A 14 55.32 16.96 11.22
C ASP A 14 54.99 16.61 9.77
N LEU A 15 53.91 17.20 9.23
CA LEU A 15 53.85 17.56 7.82
C LEU A 15 52.84 18.69 7.62
N GLN A 16 53.36 19.92 7.54
CA GLN A 16 52.63 21.10 7.11
C GLN A 16 52.25 20.96 5.63
N ILE A 17 50.97 21.17 5.30
CA ILE A 17 50.56 21.55 3.95
C ILE A 17 49.84 22.89 4.06
N THR A 18 50.55 23.95 3.70
CA THR A 18 50.07 25.32 3.48
C THR A 18 49.20 25.37 2.23
N THR A 19 47.93 25.73 2.37
CA THR A 19 47.09 26.22 1.26
C THR A 19 47.16 27.75 1.24
N ALA A 20 47.84 28.29 0.23
CA ALA A 20 47.85 29.72 -0.07
C ALA A 20 46.55 30.10 -0.79
N VAL A 21 45.84 31.10 -0.27
CA VAL A 21 44.71 31.78 -0.91
C VAL A 21 45.26 33.02 -1.63
N PRO A 22 45.11 33.17 -2.95
CA PRO A 22 45.31 34.47 -3.58
C PRO A 22 44.01 35.28 -3.53
N VAL A 23 44.06 36.34 -2.73
CA VAL A 23 43.14 37.47 -2.76
C VAL A 23 43.42 38.29 -4.01
N TYR A 24 42.39 38.65 -4.79
CA TYR A 24 42.46 39.83 -5.66
C TYR A 24 41.28 40.76 -5.39
N ALA A 25 41.63 41.97 -4.96
CA ALA A 25 40.79 43.14 -4.83
C ALA A 25 40.53 43.75 -6.21
N ALA A 26 39.29 44.16 -6.48
CA ALA A 26 38.97 45.08 -7.57
C ALA A 26 38.58 46.42 -6.95
N GLY A 27 39.41 47.44 -7.22
CA GLY A 27 39.19 48.82 -6.81
C GLY A 27 38.08 49.51 -7.59
N ALA A 28 37.55 50.57 -6.97
CA ALA A 28 36.44 51.38 -7.44
C ALA A 28 36.68 52.13 -8.76
N GLY A 29 35.62 52.27 -9.55
CA GLY A 29 35.49 53.22 -10.66
C GLY A 29 34.09 53.11 -11.28
N GLY A 30 33.22 54.07 -11.00
CA GLY A 30 31.81 54.04 -11.41
C GLY A 30 31.58 54.45 -12.87
N PHE A 31 30.51 53.95 -13.47
CA PHE A 31 29.52 54.64 -14.33
C PHE A 31 28.34 53.69 -14.57
N GLY A 32 27.13 54.25 -14.63
CA GLY A 32 25.88 53.51 -14.44
C GLY A 32 25.23 52.90 -15.67
N GLY A 33 24.05 52.30 -15.41
CA GLY A 33 22.99 52.08 -16.39
C GLY A 33 23.10 50.84 -17.27
N SER A 34 22.07 49.98 -17.17
CA SER A 34 21.59 48.99 -18.14
C SER A 34 22.25 47.59 -18.20
N GLY A 35 21.40 46.57 -17.98
CA GLY A 35 21.41 45.30 -18.73
C GLY A 35 22.50 44.27 -18.43
N LEU A 36 22.33 43.44 -17.39
CA LEU A 36 23.05 42.16 -17.30
C LEU A 36 22.35 41.12 -18.19
N THR A 37 22.88 40.93 -19.40
CA THR A 37 22.59 39.80 -20.28
C THR A 37 23.52 38.65 -19.90
N LEU A 38 22.95 37.53 -19.45
CA LEU A 38 23.67 36.26 -19.28
C LEU A 38 24.00 35.69 -20.67
N ARG A 39 25.27 35.78 -21.09
CA ARG A 39 25.79 34.96 -22.19
C ARG A 39 25.80 33.50 -21.75
N LYS A 40 24.82 32.72 -22.21
CA LYS A 40 24.99 31.28 -22.47
C LYS A 40 25.77 31.18 -23.76
N ASP A 41 27.03 30.77 -23.72
CA ASP A 41 27.74 30.00 -24.76
C ASP A 41 29.23 29.94 -24.38
N PHE A 42 29.73 28.73 -24.09
CA PHE A 42 31.15 28.45 -23.91
C PHE A 42 31.72 27.93 -25.26
N PRO A 43 32.87 28.42 -25.75
CA PRO A 43 33.46 27.94 -26.99
C PRO A 43 34.10 26.54 -26.83
N GLU A 44 33.89 25.67 -27.82
CA GLU A 44 34.24 24.23 -27.86
C GLU A 44 35.75 23.90 -27.90
N SER A 45 36.67 24.86 -27.84
CA SER A 45 38.11 24.61 -28.04
C SER A 45 38.90 24.60 -26.73
N TRP A 46 38.82 23.49 -25.97
CA TRP A 46 39.67 23.25 -24.80
C TRP A 46 40.42 21.91 -24.99
N ILE A 47 41.75 21.94 -24.92
CA ILE A 47 42.61 20.80 -25.23
C ILE A 47 42.94 20.05 -23.93
N TRP A 48 42.78 18.73 -23.96
CA TRP A 48 43.20 17.83 -22.88
C TRP A 48 44.54 17.20 -23.20
N GLU A 49 45.51 17.31 -22.31
CA GLU A 49 46.82 16.68 -22.44
C GLU A 49 47.01 15.65 -21.31
N THR A 50 47.45 14.44 -21.66
CA THR A 50 47.68 13.34 -20.72
C THR A 50 49.17 13.18 -20.50
N VAL A 51 49.64 13.34 -19.27
CA VAL A 51 51.06 13.20 -18.92
C VAL A 51 51.23 11.96 -18.05
N ASN A 52 52.07 11.03 -18.52
CA ASN A 52 52.45 9.81 -17.80
C ASN A 52 53.90 9.92 -17.32
N GLU A 53 54.13 9.79 -16.01
CA GLU A 53 55.50 9.66 -15.48
C GLU A 53 56.04 8.25 -15.75
N THR A 54 57.26 8.17 -16.29
CA THR A 54 57.98 6.91 -16.50
C THR A 54 58.77 6.52 -15.25
N ASN A 55 58.49 5.31 -14.77
CA ASN A 55 59.02 4.63 -13.57
C ASN A 55 60.48 4.92 -13.17
N ASP A 56 60.66 5.28 -11.89
CA ASP A 56 61.87 4.98 -11.14
C ASP A 56 61.81 3.52 -10.63
N THR A 57 62.82 2.72 -10.98
CA THR A 57 62.83 1.25 -10.85
C THR A 57 62.94 0.70 -9.42
N SER A 58 62.72 1.51 -8.38
CA SER A 58 62.78 1.04 -6.98
C SER A 58 61.50 1.21 -6.16
N SER A 59 60.36 1.59 -6.75
CA SER A 59 59.10 1.76 -5.99
C SER A 59 58.00 0.77 -6.43
N ARG A 60 57.34 0.11 -5.47
CA ARG A 60 56.19 -0.81 -5.66
C ARG A 60 54.85 -0.05 -5.75
N LEU A 61 54.83 1.16 -6.30
CA LEU A 61 53.60 1.94 -6.48
C LEU A 61 53.22 1.98 -7.97
N PRO A 62 51.92 1.84 -8.30
CA PRO A 62 51.48 1.93 -9.69
C PRO A 62 51.66 3.37 -10.22
N PRO A 63 51.94 3.54 -11.53
CA PRO A 63 52.10 4.86 -12.14
C PRO A 63 50.80 5.67 -12.03
N ILE A 64 50.94 6.95 -11.71
CA ILE A 64 49.82 7.89 -11.58
C ILE A 64 49.72 8.69 -12.89
N THR A 65 48.55 8.68 -13.52
CA THR A 65 48.27 9.48 -14.72
C THR A 65 47.62 10.80 -14.31
N TYR A 66 48.19 11.91 -14.76
CA TYR A 66 47.65 13.25 -14.53
C TYR A 66 46.98 13.76 -15.82
N LYS A 67 45.72 14.21 -15.71
CA LYS A 67 45.07 15.03 -16.74
C LYS A 67 45.10 16.48 -16.31
N VAL A 68 45.76 17.32 -17.10
CA VAL A 68 45.88 18.76 -16.85
C VAL A 68 45.05 19.49 -17.90
N GLN A 69 44.09 20.30 -17.46
CA GLN A 69 43.39 21.20 -18.39
C GLN A 69 44.06 22.57 -18.37
N ARG A 70 44.46 23.07 -19.54
CA ARG A 70 45.10 24.38 -19.71
C ARG A 70 44.17 25.35 -20.44
N ALA A 71 44.24 26.62 -20.06
CA ALA A 71 43.68 27.70 -20.86
C ALA A 71 44.45 27.84 -22.20
N PRO A 72 43.89 28.53 -23.23
CA PRO A 72 44.56 28.76 -24.50
C PRO A 72 45.92 29.48 -24.41
N ASP A 73 46.19 30.17 -23.30
CA ASP A 73 47.45 30.83 -22.99
C ASP A 73 48.49 29.93 -22.28
N GLY A 74 48.17 28.64 -22.08
CA GLY A 74 49.04 27.65 -21.46
C GLY A 74 48.92 27.55 -19.94
N THR A 75 48.08 28.36 -19.29
CA THR A 75 47.92 28.37 -17.83
C THR A 75 47.13 27.13 -17.34
N PRO A 76 47.65 26.33 -16.39
CA PRO A 76 46.93 25.17 -15.87
C PRO A 76 45.77 25.61 -14.96
N LEU A 77 44.55 25.19 -15.27
CA LEU A 77 43.33 25.58 -14.55
C LEU A 77 42.90 24.55 -13.51
N TYR A 78 43.12 23.26 -13.77
CA TYR A 78 42.95 22.18 -12.77
C TYR A 78 43.70 20.91 -13.18
N THR A 79 43.95 20.06 -12.19
CA THR A 79 44.62 18.75 -12.34
C THR A 79 43.70 17.68 -11.78
N VAL A 80 43.33 16.67 -12.57
CA VAL A 80 42.57 15.51 -12.10
C VAL A 80 43.51 14.30 -12.03
N ILE A 81 43.53 13.64 -10.87
CA ILE A 81 44.26 12.39 -10.66
C ILE A 81 43.31 11.26 -11.03
N GLU A 82 43.56 10.60 -12.16
CA GLU A 82 42.79 9.44 -12.58
C GLU A 82 43.41 8.20 -11.93
N LYS A 83 42.87 7.76 -10.79
CA LYS A 83 43.23 6.46 -10.22
C LYS A 83 42.73 5.38 -11.16
N GLN A 84 43.62 4.61 -11.77
CA GLN A 84 43.22 3.37 -12.44
C GLN A 84 42.41 2.50 -11.44
N PRO A 85 41.29 1.91 -11.88
CA PRO A 85 40.53 1.00 -11.02
C PRO A 85 41.46 -0.13 -10.60
N ARG A 86 41.69 -0.26 -9.29
CA ARG A 86 42.34 -1.46 -8.74
C ARG A 86 41.55 -2.66 -9.25
N SER A 87 42.19 -3.54 -10.02
CA SER A 87 41.74 -4.92 -10.13
C SER A 87 41.71 -5.46 -8.69
N GLN A 88 40.51 -5.59 -8.12
CA GLN A 88 40.39 -6.25 -6.83
C GLN A 88 40.88 -7.68 -7.03
N PRO A 89 41.85 -8.18 -6.22
CA PRO A 89 42.08 -9.61 -6.19
C PRO A 89 40.78 -10.25 -5.71
N GLU A 90 40.31 -11.27 -6.42
CA GLU A 90 39.23 -12.12 -5.92
C GLU A 90 39.60 -12.57 -4.50
N HIS A 91 38.91 -12.00 -3.51
CA HIS A 91 39.01 -12.50 -2.15
C HIS A 91 38.31 -13.85 -2.12
N VAL A 92 39.08 -14.91 -2.39
CA VAL A 92 38.67 -16.27 -2.05
C VAL A 92 38.61 -16.32 -0.52
N PHE A 93 37.41 -16.17 0.03
CA PHE A 93 37.15 -16.45 1.43
C PHE A 93 37.51 -17.93 1.69
N LYS A 94 38.68 -18.19 2.27
CA LYS A 94 38.97 -19.49 2.88
C LYS A 94 38.19 -19.57 4.19
N THR A 95 36.96 -20.06 4.11
CA THR A 95 36.20 -20.48 5.28
C THR A 95 36.80 -21.79 5.80
N ASN A 96 37.10 -21.87 7.10
CA ASN A 96 37.56 -23.11 7.77
C ASN A 96 36.45 -24.16 7.95
N THR A 97 35.40 -24.11 7.13
CA THR A 97 34.28 -25.05 7.12
C THR A 97 34.33 -25.86 5.83
N ARG A 98 34.37 -27.20 5.96
CA ARG A 98 34.34 -28.14 4.84
C ARG A 98 33.10 -27.87 3.96
N PRO A 99 33.21 -28.00 2.62
CA PRO A 99 32.07 -27.85 1.72
C PRO A 99 31.00 -28.93 2.01
N PRO A 100 29.70 -28.60 1.91
CA PRO A 100 28.60 -29.51 2.24
C PRO A 100 28.37 -30.49 1.08
N LEU A 101 29.22 -31.51 0.97
CA LEU A 101 29.05 -32.64 0.06
C LEU A 101 29.49 -33.95 0.73
N ALA A 102 28.85 -34.30 1.83
CA ALA A 102 28.89 -35.65 2.41
C ALA A 102 27.70 -35.86 3.35
N GLY A 103 26.53 -36.20 2.80
CA GLY A 103 25.40 -36.69 3.58
C GLY A 103 24.04 -36.55 2.87
N PRO A 104 23.11 -37.49 3.05
CA PRO A 104 21.83 -37.53 2.34
C PRO A 104 20.76 -36.52 2.84
N TYR A 105 21.14 -35.50 3.62
CA TYR A 105 20.22 -34.54 4.25
C TYR A 105 20.65 -33.06 4.10
N ALA A 106 21.18 -32.66 2.95
CA ALA A 106 21.49 -31.25 2.68
C ALA A 106 20.25 -30.50 2.15
N PHE A 107 19.53 -29.83 3.05
CA PHE A 107 18.46 -28.89 2.72
C PHE A 107 19.01 -27.49 2.33
N SER A 108 18.20 -26.78 1.52
CA SER A 108 18.24 -25.35 1.15
C SER A 108 19.45 -24.82 0.37
N ARG A 109 19.42 -24.98 -0.97
CA ARG A 109 19.98 -23.93 -1.83
C ARG A 109 19.00 -22.76 -1.79
N ILE A 110 19.40 -21.64 -1.19
CA ILE A 110 18.75 -20.35 -1.46
C ILE A 110 18.98 -20.08 -2.95
N PRO A 111 17.94 -20.02 -3.80
CA PRO A 111 18.13 -19.71 -5.20
C PRO A 111 18.75 -18.31 -5.31
N LYS A 112 19.67 -18.13 -6.27
CA LYS A 112 20.22 -16.80 -6.53
C LYS A 112 19.05 -15.87 -6.86
N PRO A 113 18.94 -14.69 -6.20
CA PRO A 113 17.83 -13.78 -6.46
C PRO A 113 17.82 -13.38 -7.94
N HIS A 114 16.63 -13.35 -8.55
CA HIS A 114 16.41 -12.94 -9.94
C HIS A 114 16.95 -11.52 -10.24
N LYS A 115 17.12 -10.67 -9.21
CA LYS A 115 17.70 -9.32 -9.33
C LYS A 115 19.03 -9.27 -8.58
N ASN A 116 20.12 -9.00 -9.29
CA ASN A 116 21.45 -8.63 -8.73
C ASN A 116 21.44 -7.23 -8.08
N ILE A 117 20.33 -6.82 -7.46
CA ILE A 117 20.24 -5.57 -6.72
C ILE A 117 20.42 -5.96 -5.25
N PRO A 118 21.55 -5.62 -4.60
CA PRO A 118 21.69 -5.85 -3.18
C PRO A 118 20.56 -5.12 -2.45
N ARG A 119 19.70 -5.87 -1.74
CA ARG A 119 18.71 -5.26 -0.85
C ARG A 119 19.48 -4.60 0.29
N LEU A 120 19.51 -3.27 0.29
CA LEU A 120 20.21 -2.48 1.28
C LEU A 120 19.25 -2.23 2.44
N PHE A 121 19.41 -2.98 3.52
CA PHE A 121 18.62 -2.78 4.73
C PHE A 121 19.35 -1.80 5.63
N LEU A 122 18.64 -0.77 6.09
CA LEU A 122 19.10 0.03 7.21
C LEU A 122 18.93 -0.82 8.46
N SER A 123 20.01 -1.11 9.18
CA SER A 123 19.97 -1.88 10.43
C SER A 123 19.33 -1.10 11.59
N GLN A 124 19.10 0.20 11.40
CA GLN A 124 18.54 1.12 12.39
C GLN A 124 17.65 2.13 11.68
N GLU A 125 16.48 2.39 12.25
CA GLU A 125 15.66 3.53 11.83
C GLU A 125 16.37 4.83 12.18
N ILE A 126 16.48 5.71 11.20
CA ILE A 126 17.10 7.03 11.38
C ILE A 126 16.01 7.99 11.84
N ALA A 127 16.21 8.61 13.01
CA ALA A 127 15.28 9.62 13.52
C ALA A 127 15.10 10.77 12.52
N ASN A 128 13.88 11.31 12.43
CA ASN A 128 13.58 12.46 11.59
C ASN A 128 14.49 13.65 11.93
N THR A 129 14.88 14.44 10.93
CA THR A 129 15.76 15.60 11.14
C THR A 129 15.07 16.62 12.05
N TRP A 130 15.71 16.94 13.17
CA TRP A 130 15.31 18.01 14.08
C TRP A 130 16.12 19.28 13.76
N LEU A 131 15.48 20.45 13.87
CA LEU A 131 16.14 21.77 13.73
C LEU A 131 16.60 22.15 12.29
N PHE A 132 15.83 21.77 11.26
CA PHE A 132 16.06 22.24 9.88
C PHE A 132 15.41 23.62 9.64
N GLU A 133 16.06 24.69 10.13
CA GLU A 133 15.53 26.06 10.07
C GLU A 133 16.58 27.07 9.58
N SER A 134 16.12 28.11 8.86
CA SER A 134 16.95 29.25 8.46
C SER A 134 16.50 30.53 9.17
N ALA A 135 17.44 31.40 9.48
CA ALA A 135 17.14 32.65 10.17
C ALA A 135 18.05 33.79 9.69
N TYR A 136 17.44 34.95 9.38
CA TYR A 136 18.19 36.18 9.14
C TYR A 136 18.50 36.89 10.46
N SER A 137 19.71 37.46 10.57
CA SER A 137 20.17 38.23 11.72
C SER A 137 21.23 39.24 11.28
N GLY A 138 21.15 40.47 11.81
CA GLY A 138 22.20 41.50 11.69
C GLY A 138 23.27 41.43 12.79
N GLY A 139 23.26 40.37 13.59
CA GLY A 139 24.13 40.17 14.75
C GLY A 139 23.86 38.82 15.41
N GLN A 140 23.56 38.83 16.70
CA GLN A 140 23.24 37.60 17.44
C GLN A 140 21.75 37.25 17.35
N LYS A 141 21.44 35.96 17.16
CA LYS A 141 20.08 35.42 17.22
C LYS A 141 20.06 34.11 17.99
N THR A 142 19.06 33.95 18.86
CA THR A 142 18.86 32.75 19.67
C THR A 142 17.64 32.00 19.16
N ILE A 143 17.77 30.69 18.96
CA ILE A 143 16.68 29.80 18.56
C ILE A 143 16.44 28.83 19.72
N THR A 144 15.24 28.87 20.30
CA THR A 144 14.83 27.98 21.39
C THR A 144 13.84 26.94 20.87
N LYS A 145 14.16 25.65 21.03
CA LYS A 145 13.30 24.53 20.64
C LYS A 145 13.31 23.45 21.71
N LYS A 146 12.16 22.83 21.94
CA LYS A 146 12.06 21.62 22.76
C LYS A 146 12.75 20.48 22.00
N VAL A 147 13.57 19.73 22.72
CA VAL A 147 14.26 18.56 22.16
C VAL A 147 13.23 17.44 21.96
N PRO A 148 13.30 16.65 20.87
CA PRO A 148 12.36 15.56 20.64
C PRO A 148 12.48 14.51 21.75
N ASP A 149 11.35 13.90 22.07
CA ASP A 149 11.24 12.87 23.10
C ASP A 149 11.72 11.52 22.54
N THR A 150 13.04 11.40 22.40
CA THR A 150 13.71 10.22 21.86
C THR A 150 15.07 10.05 22.51
N ILE A 151 15.43 8.79 22.76
CA ILE A 151 16.73 8.42 23.33
C ILE A 151 17.74 8.34 22.18
N THR A 152 18.41 9.46 21.88
CA THR A 152 19.38 9.53 20.78
C THR A 152 20.44 10.60 21.01
N SER A 153 21.49 10.55 20.19
CA SER A 153 22.48 11.61 20.09
C SER A 153 22.23 12.47 18.86
N TRP A 154 21.85 13.73 19.06
CA TRP A 154 21.69 14.71 18.00
C TRP A 154 23.02 15.35 17.62
N ILE A 155 23.28 15.47 16.31
CA ILE A 155 24.42 16.21 15.77
C ILE A 155 23.89 17.52 15.19
N ILE A 156 24.28 18.63 15.79
CA ILE A 156 23.84 19.97 15.41
C ILE A 156 24.96 20.65 14.63
N THR A 157 24.66 21.02 13.38
CA THR A 157 25.55 21.77 12.49
C THR A 157 24.90 23.09 12.08
N GLY A 158 25.71 24.10 11.78
CA GLY A 158 25.19 25.38 11.31
C GLY A 158 26.11 26.06 10.29
N PHE A 159 25.51 26.85 9.42
CA PHE A 159 26.22 27.71 8.49
C PHE A 159 25.50 29.05 8.34
N SER A 160 26.23 30.08 7.93
CA SER A 160 25.73 31.43 7.69
C SER A 160 26.24 31.92 6.35
N VAL A 161 25.42 32.69 5.62
CA VAL A 161 25.81 33.31 4.35
C VAL A 161 25.61 34.81 4.48
N ASN A 162 26.68 35.57 4.31
CA ASN A 162 26.66 37.02 4.33
C ASN A 162 27.00 37.59 2.93
N PRO A 163 26.27 38.59 2.40
CA PRO A 163 26.54 39.15 1.08
C PRO A 163 27.94 39.78 0.90
N VAL A 164 28.57 40.23 1.99
CA VAL A 164 29.90 40.86 1.98
C VAL A 164 31.00 39.86 2.35
N TYR A 165 30.77 39.06 3.41
CA TYR A 165 31.80 38.18 3.98
C TYR A 165 31.72 36.72 3.50
N GLY A 166 30.70 36.34 2.72
CA GLY A 166 30.54 35.01 2.16
C GLY A 166 30.01 33.96 3.15
N LEU A 167 30.41 32.71 2.95
CA LEU A 167 29.98 31.54 3.73
C LEU A 167 30.80 31.39 5.02
N GLY A 168 30.12 31.34 6.16
CA GLY A 168 30.67 30.96 7.45
C GLY A 168 30.13 29.60 7.91
N LEU A 169 31.00 28.74 8.41
CA LEU A 169 30.66 27.38 8.89
C LEU A 169 30.99 27.24 10.37
N THR A 170 30.22 26.44 11.10
CA THR A 170 30.61 26.02 12.45
C THR A 170 31.90 25.21 12.40
N GLN A 171 32.88 25.51 13.27
CA GLN A 171 34.18 24.81 13.28
C GLN A 171 34.07 23.31 13.52
N GLN A 172 33.12 22.88 14.34
CA GLN A 172 32.84 21.46 14.60
C GLN A 172 31.35 21.26 14.90
N PRO A 173 30.73 20.16 14.45
CA PRO A 173 29.39 19.79 14.86
C PRO A 173 29.27 19.66 16.38
N ARG A 174 28.16 20.10 16.96
CA ARG A 174 27.88 19.93 18.39
C ARG A 174 27.02 18.70 18.62
N LYS A 175 27.46 17.79 19.49
CA LYS A 175 26.71 16.60 19.88
C LYS A 175 25.87 16.89 21.13
N LEU A 176 24.57 16.62 21.07
CA LEU A 176 23.65 16.68 22.21
C LEU A 176 23.13 15.27 22.48
N ASN A 177 23.40 14.73 23.66
CA ASN A 177 22.87 13.43 24.07
C ASN A 177 21.57 13.61 24.84
N VAL A 178 20.51 12.92 24.41
CA VAL A 178 19.20 12.91 25.07
C VAL A 178 18.97 11.50 25.57
N PHE A 179 18.94 11.34 26.89
CA PHE A 179 18.91 10.02 27.50
C PHE A 179 18.19 10.07 28.85
N LEU A 180 17.27 9.14 29.08
CA LEU A 180 16.64 8.91 30.36
C LEU A 180 17.35 7.72 31.05
N PRO A 181 17.84 7.88 32.30
CA PRO A 181 18.58 6.82 32.99
C PRO A 181 17.68 5.67 33.47
N PHE A 182 16.37 5.91 33.59
CA PHE A 182 15.37 4.89 33.89
C PHE A 182 14.16 5.14 33.01
N PHE A 183 13.76 4.14 32.23
CA PHE A 183 12.63 4.26 31.32
C PHE A 183 11.94 2.92 31.06
N VAL A 184 10.69 3.00 30.60
CA VAL A 184 9.87 1.84 30.26
C VAL A 184 9.60 1.80 28.75
N SER A 185 9.61 0.60 28.18
CA SER A 185 9.29 0.36 26.79
C SER A 185 8.31 -0.81 26.67
N THR A 186 7.44 -0.77 25.68
CA THR A 186 6.51 -1.86 25.36
C THR A 186 6.53 -2.10 23.87
N ASN A 187 6.40 -3.37 23.48
CA ASN A 187 6.27 -3.77 22.08
C ASN A 187 4.89 -4.39 21.87
N LEU A 188 4.11 -3.83 20.95
CA LEU A 188 2.74 -4.26 20.68
C LEU A 188 2.68 -4.93 19.29
N PRO A 189 1.85 -5.97 19.12
CA PRO A 189 1.52 -6.45 17.79
C PRO A 189 0.76 -5.36 17.02
N TYR A 190 0.80 -5.43 15.69
CA TYR A 190 0.06 -4.50 14.83
C TYR A 190 -1.45 -4.51 15.14
N SER A 191 -2.04 -5.70 15.21
CA SER A 191 -3.43 -5.91 15.62
C SER A 191 -3.64 -7.23 16.37
N VAL A 192 -4.76 -7.31 17.09
CA VAL A 192 -5.30 -8.51 17.72
C VAL A 192 -6.80 -8.59 17.46
N LYS A 193 -7.41 -9.77 17.56
CA LYS A 193 -8.86 -9.92 17.40
C LYS A 193 -9.58 -9.95 18.74
N ARG A 194 -10.84 -9.49 18.76
CA ARG A 194 -11.69 -9.51 19.97
C ARG A 194 -11.75 -10.91 20.59
N GLY A 195 -11.57 -10.97 21.91
CA GLY A 195 -11.64 -12.20 22.69
C GLY A 195 -10.39 -13.10 22.62
N GLU A 196 -9.36 -12.73 21.85
CA GLU A 196 -8.03 -13.35 21.97
C GLU A 196 -7.35 -12.92 23.27
N ILE A 197 -6.40 -13.71 23.75
CA ILE A 197 -5.60 -13.37 24.93
C ILE A 197 -4.18 -13.07 24.47
N VAL A 198 -3.72 -11.84 24.67
CA VAL A 198 -2.39 -11.38 24.27
C VAL A 198 -1.55 -11.08 25.50
N SER A 199 -0.31 -11.53 25.48
CA SER A 199 0.70 -11.21 26.50
C SER A 199 1.50 -9.98 26.05
N ILE A 200 1.33 -8.86 26.75
CA ILE A 200 1.99 -7.58 26.45
C ILE A 200 3.32 -7.50 27.20
N PRO A 201 4.48 -7.53 26.51
CA PRO A 201 5.78 -7.41 27.13
C PRO A 201 6.11 -5.94 27.46
N VAL A 202 6.48 -5.70 28.71
CA VAL A 202 6.96 -4.42 29.23
C VAL A 202 8.40 -4.60 29.65
N VAL A 203 9.31 -3.84 29.05
CA VAL A 203 10.74 -3.85 29.35
C VAL A 203 11.10 -2.59 30.12
N ILE A 204 11.65 -2.77 31.32
CA ILE A 204 12.12 -1.70 32.19
C ILE A 204 13.64 -1.66 32.09
N PHE A 205 14.19 -0.51 31.72
CA PHE A 205 15.62 -0.28 31.63
C PHE A 205 16.10 0.58 32.80
N ASN A 206 17.19 0.14 33.44
CA ASN A 206 17.85 0.86 34.52
C ASN A 206 19.34 1.04 34.16
N TYR A 207 19.71 2.27 33.79
CA TYR A 207 21.08 2.70 33.53
C TYR A 207 21.67 3.51 34.70
N MET A 208 21.06 3.45 35.88
CA MET A 208 21.62 4.02 37.11
C MET A 208 22.68 3.09 37.70
N GLU A 209 23.54 3.63 38.58
CA GLU A 209 24.62 2.89 39.23
C GLU A 209 24.13 1.85 40.27
N SER A 210 22.90 1.98 40.76
CA SER A 210 22.29 1.06 41.72
C SER A 210 21.09 0.33 41.14
N GLY A 211 20.88 -0.91 41.59
CA GLY A 211 19.67 -1.66 41.29
C GLY A 211 18.43 -0.97 41.85
N GLN A 212 17.33 -1.01 41.11
CA GLN A 212 16.07 -0.38 41.49
C GLN A 212 14.96 -1.43 41.61
N THR A 213 14.11 -1.29 42.62
CA THR A 213 12.85 -2.03 42.72
C THR A 213 11.75 -1.17 42.10
N ALA A 214 11.25 -1.58 40.94
CA ALA A 214 10.23 -0.88 40.19
C ALA A 214 8.84 -1.50 40.43
N GLU A 215 7.86 -0.67 40.76
CA GLU A 215 6.44 -1.01 40.71
C GLU A 215 5.91 -0.66 39.31
N VAL A 216 5.49 -1.69 38.56
CA VAL A 216 4.93 -1.55 37.21
C VAL A 216 3.41 -1.65 37.31
N THR A 217 2.70 -0.58 36.95
CA THR A 217 1.24 -0.51 36.95
C THR A 217 0.73 -0.49 35.50
N PHE A 218 -0.15 -1.44 35.16
CA PHE A 218 -0.89 -1.47 33.91
C PHE A 218 -2.30 -0.93 34.16
N ASP A 219 -2.67 0.14 33.47
CA ASP A 219 -3.90 0.89 33.68
C ASP A 219 -5.03 0.41 32.74
N ASN A 220 -6.25 0.29 33.27
CA ASN A 220 -7.47 -0.10 32.58
C ASN A 220 -8.68 0.67 33.13
N SER A 221 -8.52 1.97 33.40
CA SER A 221 -9.58 2.82 33.97
C SER A 221 -10.84 2.89 33.08
N GLU A 222 -10.68 2.70 31.78
CA GLU A 222 -11.74 2.78 30.76
C GLU A 222 -12.41 1.43 30.45
N TYR A 223 -12.02 0.35 31.12
CA TYR A 223 -12.58 -1.00 30.96
C TYR A 223 -12.60 -1.52 29.50
N GLU A 224 -11.53 -1.23 28.74
CA GLU A 224 -11.45 -1.60 27.32
C GLU A 224 -11.03 -3.06 27.08
N PHE A 225 -10.48 -3.69 28.12
CA PHE A 225 -10.03 -5.08 28.14
C PHE A 225 -10.21 -5.71 29.53
N GLU A 226 -10.05 -7.03 29.60
CA GLU A 226 -10.01 -7.78 30.85
C GLU A 226 -8.58 -8.30 31.08
N PHE A 227 -8.08 -8.28 32.31
CA PHE A 227 -6.85 -9.01 32.61
C PHE A 227 -7.14 -10.51 32.64
N ALA A 228 -6.34 -11.29 31.90
CA ALA A 228 -6.53 -12.72 31.78
C ALA A 228 -5.59 -13.47 32.72
N ASP A 229 -6.13 -14.42 33.49
CA ASP A 229 -5.38 -15.38 34.29
C ASP A 229 -5.85 -16.79 33.97
N VAL A 230 -5.00 -17.79 34.22
CA VAL A 230 -5.35 -19.20 34.04
C VAL A 230 -6.56 -19.61 34.90
N GLU A 231 -6.71 -18.98 36.08
CA GLU A 231 -7.80 -19.26 37.03
C GLU A 231 -9.14 -18.61 36.62
N ASN A 232 -9.10 -17.49 35.88
CA ASN A 232 -10.28 -16.77 35.39
C ASN A 232 -10.99 -17.48 34.22
N GLU A 233 -10.45 -18.60 33.70
CA GLU A 233 -11.18 -19.43 32.71
C GLU A 233 -12.25 -20.33 33.34
N ILE A 234 -12.23 -20.54 34.67
CA ILE A 234 -13.15 -21.43 35.39
C ILE A 234 -14.31 -20.66 36.03
N HIS A 235 -14.13 -19.36 36.29
CA HIS A 235 -15.13 -18.49 36.91
C HIS A 235 -15.47 -17.31 35.98
N GLU A 236 -16.64 -17.31 35.35
CA GLU A 236 -17.18 -16.22 34.49
C GLU A 236 -17.43 -14.87 35.24
N ASN A 237 -17.00 -14.74 36.50
CA ASN A 237 -17.21 -13.59 37.37
C ASN A 237 -15.89 -12.91 37.78
N SER A 238 -14.95 -12.72 36.85
CA SER A 238 -13.80 -11.86 37.08
C SER A 238 -14.28 -10.41 37.24
N LYS A 239 -14.12 -9.83 38.44
CA LYS A 239 -14.39 -8.42 38.68
C LYS A 239 -13.59 -7.58 37.68
N ALA A 240 -14.20 -6.53 37.15
CA ALA A 240 -13.52 -5.60 36.24
C ALA A 240 -12.37 -4.90 36.99
N GLU A 241 -11.14 -5.39 36.77
CA GLU A 241 -9.91 -4.83 37.34
C GLU A 241 -9.54 -3.55 36.57
N THR A 242 -9.46 -2.44 37.30
CA THR A 242 -9.11 -1.12 36.74
C THR A 242 -7.61 -0.93 36.59
N SER A 243 -6.79 -1.73 37.27
CA SER A 243 -5.34 -1.75 37.08
C SER A 243 -4.73 -3.03 37.65
N ARG A 244 -3.58 -3.42 37.12
CA ARG A 244 -2.78 -4.54 37.64
C ARG A 244 -1.35 -4.08 37.91
N LYS A 245 -0.81 -4.47 39.07
CA LYS A 245 0.52 -4.07 39.52
C LYS A 245 1.45 -5.27 39.64
N LYS A 246 2.71 -5.10 39.25
CA LYS A 246 3.78 -6.08 39.45
C LYS A 246 5.04 -5.39 39.95
N THR A 247 5.71 -5.99 40.93
CA THR A 247 6.97 -5.46 41.48
C THR A 247 8.15 -6.24 40.92
N VAL A 248 9.18 -5.53 40.46
CA VAL A 248 10.30 -6.11 39.72
C VAL A 248 11.60 -5.50 40.19
N GLU A 249 12.59 -6.34 40.49
CA GLU A 249 13.95 -5.88 40.72
C GLU A 249 14.71 -5.77 39.39
N VAL A 250 15.23 -4.57 39.11
CA VAL A 250 15.98 -4.25 37.88
C VAL A 250 17.42 -3.91 38.28
N PRO A 251 18.39 -4.79 38.00
CA PRO A 251 19.80 -4.53 38.33
C PRO A 251 20.34 -3.27 37.65
N SER A 252 21.42 -2.71 38.21
CA SER A 252 22.14 -1.58 37.61
C SER A 252 22.63 -1.91 36.21
N ASN A 253 22.56 -0.92 35.30
CA ASN A 253 22.99 -1.01 33.91
C ASN A 253 22.41 -2.24 33.16
N SER A 254 21.14 -2.56 33.41
CA SER A 254 20.46 -3.72 32.82
C SER A 254 18.98 -3.42 32.51
N GLY A 255 18.33 -4.37 31.86
CA GLY A 255 16.88 -4.34 31.62
C GLY A 255 16.19 -5.60 32.13
N ARG A 256 14.94 -5.47 32.54
CA ARG A 256 14.09 -6.60 32.96
C ARG A 256 12.74 -6.53 32.28
N THR A 257 12.23 -7.68 31.83
CA THR A 257 10.94 -7.80 31.17
C THR A 257 9.90 -8.35 32.12
N VAL A 258 8.68 -7.81 32.06
CA VAL A 258 7.47 -8.38 32.64
C VAL A 258 6.34 -8.39 31.63
N SER A 259 5.48 -9.40 31.68
CA SER A 259 4.33 -9.50 30.81
C SER A 259 3.01 -9.26 31.54
N PHE A 260 2.02 -8.74 30.82
CA PHE A 260 0.63 -8.66 31.28
C PHE A 260 -0.28 -9.30 30.24
N MET A 261 -1.07 -10.30 30.65
CA MET A 261 -2.04 -10.94 29.75
C MET A 261 -3.36 -10.18 29.78
N ILE A 262 -3.84 -9.79 28.61
CA ILE A 262 -5.10 -9.05 28.43
C ILE A 262 -5.99 -9.72 27.39
N ARG A 263 -7.30 -9.61 27.59
CA ARG A 263 -8.35 -10.01 26.64
C ARG A 263 -9.14 -8.76 26.22
N PRO A 264 -8.95 -8.27 24.98
CA PRO A 264 -9.71 -7.12 24.50
C PRO A 264 -11.20 -7.42 24.32
N THR A 265 -12.05 -6.54 24.83
CA THR A 265 -13.52 -6.63 24.72
C THR A 265 -14.08 -5.61 23.74
N LYS A 266 -13.47 -4.42 23.68
CA LYS A 266 -13.85 -3.32 22.78
C LYS A 266 -13.14 -3.43 21.43
N LEU A 267 -13.89 -3.19 20.34
CA LEU A 267 -13.35 -3.10 18.98
C LEU A 267 -12.78 -1.70 18.69
N GLY A 268 -11.75 -1.63 17.86
CA GLY A 268 -11.05 -0.39 17.52
C GLY A 268 -9.75 -0.22 18.30
N HIS A 269 -9.27 1.00 18.45
CA HIS A 269 -8.06 1.26 19.22
C HIS A 269 -8.38 1.26 20.71
N ILE A 270 -7.63 0.45 21.47
CA ILE A 270 -7.64 0.44 22.93
C ILE A 270 -6.34 1.03 23.46
N THR A 271 -6.42 1.70 24.61
CA THR A 271 -5.27 2.39 25.20
C THR A 271 -4.49 1.44 26.11
N ILE A 272 -3.22 1.23 25.76
CA ILE A 272 -2.25 0.48 26.55
C ILE A 272 -1.38 1.48 27.30
N LYS A 273 -1.63 1.64 28.59
CA LYS A 273 -0.93 2.59 29.45
C LYS A 273 -0.24 1.86 30.59
N VAL A 274 1.08 2.01 30.64
CA VAL A 274 1.94 1.35 31.62
C VAL A 274 2.85 2.38 32.28
N THR A 275 2.90 2.37 33.60
CA THR A 275 3.80 3.23 34.39
C THR A 275 4.74 2.37 35.22
N ALA A 276 6.02 2.73 35.27
CA ALA A 276 7.02 2.11 36.11
C ALA A 276 7.55 3.17 37.09
N THR A 277 7.40 2.93 38.39
CA THR A 277 7.83 3.86 39.43
C THR A 277 8.79 3.19 40.41
N THR A 278 9.80 3.94 40.83
CA THR A 278 10.78 3.56 41.85
C THR A 278 10.84 4.69 42.88
N ALA A 279 11.63 4.52 43.94
CA ALA A 279 11.84 5.59 44.91
C ALA A 279 12.57 6.82 44.34
N LEU A 280 13.32 6.66 43.23
CA LEU A 280 14.22 7.69 42.70
C LEU A 280 13.81 8.22 41.32
N ALA A 281 13.10 7.41 40.53
CA ALA A 281 12.67 7.74 39.18
C ALA A 281 11.36 7.05 38.82
N GLY A 282 10.69 7.56 37.80
CA GLY A 282 9.54 6.91 37.20
C GLY A 282 9.38 7.34 35.76
N ASP A 283 8.78 6.47 34.97
CA ASP A 283 8.47 6.69 33.58
C ASP A 283 7.15 6.02 33.21
N GLY A 284 6.55 6.45 32.10
CA GLY A 284 5.28 5.92 31.63
C GLY A 284 5.19 5.92 30.12
N VAL A 285 4.60 4.86 29.57
CA VAL A 285 4.37 4.70 28.14
C VAL A 285 2.88 4.51 27.87
N GLU A 286 2.37 5.24 26.89
CA GLU A 286 1.01 5.14 26.40
C GLU A 286 1.04 4.83 24.90
N ARG A 287 0.38 3.74 24.50
CA ARG A 287 0.30 3.27 23.11
C ARG A 287 -1.12 2.83 22.81
N GLN A 288 -1.47 2.80 21.52
CA GLN A 288 -2.77 2.35 21.05
C GLN A 288 -2.62 0.96 20.42
N LEU A 289 -3.41 -0.01 20.86
CA LEU A 289 -3.47 -1.36 20.28
C LEU A 289 -4.74 -1.49 19.44
N LEU A 290 -4.60 -1.92 18.17
CA LEU A 290 -5.74 -2.12 17.27
C LEU A 290 -6.41 -3.48 17.54
N VAL A 291 -7.70 -3.43 17.87
CA VAL A 291 -8.55 -4.60 18.09
C VAL A 291 -9.53 -4.76 16.93
N GLU A 292 -9.37 -5.83 16.17
CA GLU A 292 -10.16 -6.13 14.98
C GLU A 292 -11.31 -7.11 15.27
N PRO A 293 -12.43 -7.02 14.54
CA PRO A 293 -13.46 -8.04 14.57
C PRO A 293 -12.99 -9.32 13.87
N GLU A 294 -13.61 -10.44 14.20
CA GLU A 294 -13.37 -11.71 13.52
C GLU A 294 -13.82 -11.66 12.04
N GLY A 295 -13.36 -12.60 11.22
CA GLY A 295 -13.75 -12.68 9.81
C GLY A 295 -13.06 -11.62 8.92
N LEU A 296 -13.60 -11.41 7.72
CA LEU A 296 -13.09 -10.48 6.72
C LEU A 296 -14.07 -9.31 6.54
N PRO A 297 -13.62 -8.04 6.55
CA PRO A 297 -14.50 -6.90 6.37
C PRO A 297 -15.06 -6.83 4.95
N GLN A 298 -16.36 -6.54 4.85
CA GLN A 298 -17.10 -6.25 3.63
C GLN A 298 -17.51 -4.79 3.68
N PHE A 299 -17.38 -4.10 2.55
CA PHE A 299 -17.67 -2.68 2.45
C PHE A 299 -18.71 -2.44 1.36
N VAL A 300 -19.70 -1.62 1.69
CA VAL A 300 -20.74 -1.21 0.76
C VAL A 300 -20.87 0.30 0.82
N ASN A 301 -20.94 0.93 -0.35
CA ASN A 301 -21.14 2.36 -0.47
C ASN A 301 -22.33 2.60 -1.42
N LYS A 302 -23.31 3.37 -0.97
CA LYS A 302 -24.46 3.83 -1.78
C LYS A 302 -24.37 5.35 -1.88
N ALA A 303 -24.11 5.88 -3.07
CA ALA A 303 -23.99 7.32 -3.30
C ALA A 303 -25.11 7.84 -4.21
N ALA A 304 -25.56 9.08 -3.94
CA ALA A 304 -26.51 9.79 -4.78
C ALA A 304 -26.03 11.21 -5.07
N PHE A 305 -26.16 11.63 -6.32
CA PHE A 305 -26.02 13.02 -6.73
C PHE A 305 -27.33 13.76 -6.51
N VAL A 306 -27.30 14.78 -5.66
CA VAL A 306 -28.44 15.62 -5.33
C VAL A 306 -28.28 16.94 -6.08
N ASP A 307 -29.15 17.20 -7.04
CA ASP A 307 -29.15 18.43 -7.84
C ASP A 307 -30.39 19.29 -7.54
N LEU A 308 -30.18 20.39 -6.81
CA LEU A 308 -31.23 21.34 -6.45
C LEU A 308 -31.44 22.44 -7.50
N ARG A 309 -30.71 22.38 -8.63
CA ARG A 309 -30.94 23.28 -9.76
C ARG A 309 -32.13 22.83 -10.59
N SER A 310 -32.42 21.53 -10.59
CA SER A 310 -33.58 20.95 -11.27
C SER A 310 -34.86 20.95 -10.43
N ALA A 311 -34.75 20.91 -9.11
CA ALA A 311 -35.89 20.85 -8.19
C ALA A 311 -35.58 21.57 -6.87
N PRO A 312 -36.56 22.25 -6.23
CA PRO A 312 -36.34 22.98 -4.98
C PRO A 312 -36.08 22.09 -3.77
N GLU A 313 -36.52 20.83 -3.85
CA GLU A 313 -36.36 19.81 -2.81
C GLU A 313 -36.13 18.45 -3.47
N VAL A 314 -35.18 17.69 -2.94
CA VAL A 314 -34.89 16.32 -3.39
C VAL A 314 -34.85 15.41 -2.17
N MET A 315 -35.57 14.29 -2.26
CA MET A 315 -35.57 13.23 -1.25
C MET A 315 -34.91 11.96 -1.80
N LYS A 316 -34.08 11.31 -0.99
CA LYS A 316 -33.46 10.02 -1.28
C LYS A 316 -33.56 9.13 -0.05
N ASN A 317 -33.85 7.85 -0.26
CA ASN A 317 -33.88 6.84 0.79
C ASN A 317 -32.73 5.86 0.54
N PHE A 318 -32.01 5.51 1.61
CA PHE A 318 -31.03 4.44 1.60
C PHE A 318 -31.33 3.39 2.65
N THR A 319 -31.17 2.13 2.25
CA THR A 319 -31.32 0.94 3.10
C THR A 319 -29.95 0.34 3.45
N VAL A 320 -29.75 0.01 4.73
CA VAL A 320 -28.60 -0.74 5.23
C VAL A 320 -28.96 -2.22 5.26
N GLU A 321 -28.30 -3.02 4.42
CA GLU A 321 -28.55 -4.44 4.24
C GLU A 321 -27.38 -5.25 4.77
N VAL A 322 -27.45 -5.63 6.04
CA VAL A 322 -26.43 -6.49 6.69
C VAL A 322 -26.96 -7.93 6.78
N PRO A 323 -26.24 -8.92 6.22
CA PRO A 323 -26.61 -10.33 6.31
C PRO A 323 -26.69 -10.85 7.75
N LYS A 324 -27.56 -11.85 8.01
CA LYS A 324 -27.73 -12.44 9.35
C LYS A 324 -26.50 -13.19 9.87
N ASN A 325 -25.64 -13.65 8.97
CA ASN A 325 -24.37 -14.33 9.25
C ASN A 325 -23.19 -13.36 9.42
N ALA A 326 -23.43 -12.05 9.46
CA ALA A 326 -22.40 -11.07 9.80
C ALA A 326 -21.96 -11.23 11.26
N VAL A 327 -20.68 -10.94 11.52
CA VAL A 327 -20.10 -11.00 12.87
C VAL A 327 -20.78 -9.95 13.77
N PRO A 328 -21.29 -10.33 14.96
CA PRO A 328 -21.94 -9.39 15.88
C PRO A 328 -21.06 -8.19 16.22
N ASP A 329 -21.68 -7.01 16.31
CA ASP A 329 -21.06 -5.69 16.61
C ASP A 329 -19.96 -5.23 15.64
N SER A 330 -19.75 -5.94 14.52
CA SER A 330 -18.82 -5.52 13.47
C SER A 330 -19.38 -4.42 12.56
N THR A 331 -20.71 -4.22 12.58
CA THR A 331 -21.38 -3.23 11.74
C THR A 331 -20.97 -1.81 12.13
N ARG A 332 -20.57 -1.01 11.13
CA ARG A 332 -20.35 0.43 11.25
C ARG A 332 -21.03 1.10 10.07
N VAL A 333 -21.82 2.13 10.34
CA VAL A 333 -22.59 2.87 9.32
C VAL A 333 -22.15 4.33 9.37
N GLU A 334 -21.82 4.89 8.22
CA GLU A 334 -21.32 6.25 8.08
C GLU A 334 -22.10 6.94 6.96
N VAL A 335 -22.49 8.19 7.20
CA VAL A 335 -22.98 9.07 6.15
C VAL A 335 -21.91 10.12 5.87
N SER A 336 -21.68 10.37 4.58
CA SER A 336 -20.78 11.41 4.12
C SER A 336 -21.49 12.34 3.15
N VAL A 337 -21.17 13.63 3.26
CA VAL A 337 -21.75 14.71 2.47
C VAL A 337 -20.62 15.57 1.94
N ILE A 338 -20.69 15.92 0.66
CA ILE A 338 -19.75 16.84 0.03
C ILE A 338 -20.40 17.67 -1.07
N GLY A 339 -19.97 18.92 -1.23
CA GLY A 339 -20.54 19.85 -2.22
C GLY A 339 -19.86 19.83 -3.59
N ASP A 340 -18.78 19.10 -3.73
CA ASP A 340 -17.99 19.01 -4.95
C ASP A 340 -17.94 17.58 -5.49
N VAL A 341 -18.03 17.42 -6.81
CA VAL A 341 -18.03 16.10 -7.47
C VAL A 341 -16.74 15.34 -7.20
N LEU A 342 -15.58 16.01 -7.22
CA LEU A 342 -14.27 15.40 -6.99
C LEU A 342 -13.76 15.59 -5.56
N GLY A 343 -14.48 16.29 -4.69
CA GLY A 343 -13.97 16.65 -3.37
C GLY A 343 -13.50 15.46 -2.53
N SER A 344 -14.17 14.30 -2.60
CA SER A 344 -13.75 13.09 -1.89
C SER A 344 -12.46 12.49 -2.47
N THR A 345 -12.23 12.64 -3.78
CA THR A 345 -10.99 12.28 -4.46
C THR A 345 -9.84 13.19 -4.00
N VAL A 346 -10.08 14.49 -3.89
CA VAL A 346 -9.06 15.47 -3.46
C VAL A 346 -8.53 15.17 -2.06
N GLN A 347 -9.40 14.71 -1.15
CA GLN A 347 -8.99 14.36 0.21
C GLN A 347 -8.18 13.07 0.30
N ASN A 348 -8.48 12.09 -0.56
CA ASN A 348 -7.89 10.75 -0.53
C ASN A 348 -6.93 10.50 -1.72
N LEU A 349 -6.25 11.55 -2.22
CA LEU A 349 -5.33 11.46 -3.37
C LEU A 349 -4.26 10.37 -3.24
N ASP A 350 -3.89 10.01 -2.01
CA ASP A 350 -2.91 8.96 -1.68
C ASP A 350 -3.50 7.55 -1.54
N SER A 351 -4.83 7.41 -1.50
CA SER A 351 -5.50 6.13 -1.25
C SER A 351 -6.88 6.05 -1.91
N LEU A 352 -6.94 6.27 -3.22
CA LEU A 352 -8.21 6.24 -3.99
C LEU A 352 -8.77 4.82 -4.16
N ILE A 353 -7.91 3.81 -4.09
CA ILE A 353 -8.30 2.40 -4.05
C ILE A 353 -7.73 1.73 -2.81
N ARG A 354 -8.24 0.54 -2.51
CA ARG A 354 -7.86 -0.26 -1.35
C ARG A 354 -6.95 -1.44 -1.69
N MET A 355 -6.64 -1.60 -2.98
CA MET A 355 -5.82 -2.70 -3.47
C MET A 355 -4.33 -2.34 -3.37
N PRO A 356 -3.45 -3.34 -3.24
CA PRO A 356 -2.02 -3.10 -3.09
C PRO A 356 -1.31 -2.65 -4.37
N TYR A 357 -0.15 -1.99 -4.22
CA TYR A 357 0.53 -1.26 -5.29
C TYR A 357 1.95 -1.74 -5.50
N GLY A 358 2.27 -2.21 -6.70
CA GLY A 358 3.57 -2.79 -6.93
C GLY A 358 4.08 -2.95 -8.36
N CYS A 359 3.26 -2.79 -9.38
CA CYS A 359 3.68 -2.79 -10.79
C CYS A 359 3.57 -1.38 -11.42
N GLY A 360 4.16 -1.16 -12.60
CA GLY A 360 4.07 0.12 -13.33
C GLY A 360 2.65 0.57 -13.58
N GLU A 361 1.79 -0.38 -13.94
CA GLU A 361 0.38 -0.10 -14.18
C GLU A 361 -0.39 0.36 -12.93
N GLN A 362 -0.04 -0.19 -11.76
CA GLN A 362 -0.59 0.26 -10.47
C GLN A 362 0.02 1.59 -10.01
N ASN A 363 1.26 1.87 -10.39
CA ASN A 363 1.88 3.16 -10.10
C ASN A 363 1.14 4.31 -10.78
N MET A 364 0.66 4.10 -12.00
CA MET A 364 -0.13 5.09 -12.73
C MET A 364 -1.41 5.52 -11.99
N LEU A 365 -1.94 4.71 -11.08
CA LEU A 365 -3.07 5.11 -10.23
C LEU A 365 -2.74 6.22 -9.24
N ASN A 366 -1.52 6.26 -8.72
CA ASN A 366 -1.10 7.35 -7.84
C ASN A 366 -0.55 8.53 -8.65
N PHE A 367 -0.52 8.42 -9.97
CA PHE A 367 -0.02 9.45 -10.87
C PHE A 367 -1.17 10.22 -11.53
N VAL A 368 -2.02 9.55 -12.30
CA VAL A 368 -3.01 10.21 -13.17
C VAL A 368 -4.11 10.96 -12.41
N PRO A 369 -4.70 10.44 -11.32
CA PRO A 369 -5.70 11.19 -10.54
C PRO A 369 -5.18 12.52 -10.01
N ASN A 370 -3.89 12.65 -9.71
CA ASN A 370 -3.30 13.93 -9.31
C ASN A 370 -3.33 14.95 -10.47
N ILE A 371 -3.11 14.51 -11.70
CA ILE A 371 -3.23 15.36 -12.91
C ILE A 371 -4.67 15.86 -13.05
N VAL A 372 -5.63 14.92 -13.04
CA VAL A 372 -7.05 15.20 -13.23
C VAL A 372 -7.58 16.16 -12.16
N VAL A 373 -7.20 15.95 -10.90
CA VAL A 373 -7.60 16.83 -9.79
C VAL A 373 -7.00 18.23 -9.94
N LEU A 374 -5.74 18.35 -10.34
CA LEU A 374 -5.13 19.67 -10.57
C LEU A 374 -5.78 20.42 -11.73
N ASP A 375 -6.03 19.75 -12.86
CA ASP A 375 -6.72 20.34 -14.00
C ASP A 375 -8.12 20.82 -13.63
N TYR A 376 -8.86 20.01 -12.88
CA TYR A 376 -10.19 20.36 -12.38
C TYR A 376 -10.18 21.56 -11.43
N LEU A 377 -9.32 21.53 -10.40
CA LEU A 377 -9.25 22.60 -9.41
C LEU A 377 -8.73 23.91 -10.02
N LYS A 378 -7.82 23.82 -11.00
CA LYS A 378 -7.35 24.97 -11.75
C LYS A 378 -8.44 25.54 -12.67
N GLY A 379 -9.20 24.67 -13.35
CA GLY A 379 -10.31 25.07 -14.23
C GLY A 379 -11.52 25.63 -13.48
N THR A 380 -11.68 25.30 -12.21
CA THR A 380 -12.79 25.80 -11.35
C THR A 380 -12.39 26.92 -10.39
N ASP A 381 -11.15 27.41 -10.46
CA ASP A 381 -10.55 28.38 -9.52
C ASP A 381 -10.61 27.94 -8.04
N GLN A 382 -10.53 26.64 -7.77
CA GLN A 382 -10.58 26.06 -6.42
C GLN A 382 -9.21 25.55 -5.92
N LEU A 383 -8.14 25.72 -6.71
CA LEU A 383 -6.80 25.22 -6.39
C LEU A 383 -6.16 26.01 -5.24
N THR A 384 -5.71 25.30 -4.21
CA THR A 384 -4.90 25.87 -3.12
C THR A 384 -3.45 25.43 -3.23
N SER A 385 -2.51 26.27 -2.77
CA SER A 385 -1.07 25.97 -2.81
C SER A 385 -0.71 24.67 -2.07
N LYS A 386 -1.41 24.36 -0.97
CA LYS A 386 -1.20 23.11 -0.22
C LYS A 386 -1.57 21.87 -1.05
N ILE A 387 -2.70 21.90 -1.75
CA ILE A 387 -3.13 20.79 -2.62
C ILE A 387 -2.19 20.68 -3.82
N GLU A 388 -1.82 21.81 -4.43
CA GLU A 388 -0.90 21.84 -5.56
C GLU A 388 0.45 21.20 -5.23
N GLN A 389 1.08 21.58 -4.10
CA GLN A 389 2.35 21.00 -3.67
C GLN A 389 2.23 19.50 -3.35
N LYS A 390 1.13 19.08 -2.69
CA LYS A 390 0.88 17.66 -2.38
C LYS A 390 0.77 16.84 -3.67
N ALA A 391 -0.04 17.29 -4.62
CA ALA A 391 -0.26 16.60 -5.90
C ALA A 391 1.02 16.58 -6.76
N LYS A 392 1.76 17.69 -6.83
CA LYS A 392 3.06 17.75 -7.54
C LYS A 392 4.07 16.78 -6.98
N LYS A 393 4.22 16.71 -5.65
CA LYS A 393 5.11 15.75 -5.00
C LYS A 393 4.76 14.30 -5.35
N PHE A 394 3.48 13.95 -5.37
CA PHE A 394 3.04 12.61 -5.76
C PHE A 394 3.26 12.34 -7.25
N MET A 395 3.02 13.32 -8.12
CA MET A 395 3.32 13.18 -9.54
C MET A 395 4.82 13.02 -9.79
N GLU A 396 5.69 13.81 -9.17
CA GLU A 396 7.15 13.69 -9.32
C GLU A 396 7.65 12.32 -8.84
N SER A 397 7.19 11.86 -7.68
CA SER A 397 7.52 10.53 -7.18
C SER A 397 6.97 9.42 -8.07
N GLY A 398 5.74 9.57 -8.58
CA GLY A 398 5.10 8.62 -9.48
C GLY A 398 5.82 8.55 -10.83
N TYR A 399 6.23 9.69 -11.38
CA TYR A 399 7.02 9.79 -12.60
C TYR A 399 8.36 9.08 -12.46
N GLN A 400 9.13 9.39 -11.40
CA GLN A 400 10.41 8.73 -11.15
C GLN A 400 10.26 7.21 -10.96
N ARG A 401 9.21 6.78 -10.26
CA ARG A 401 8.90 5.35 -10.10
C ARG A 401 8.52 4.71 -11.42
N GLU A 402 7.76 5.38 -12.28
CA GLU A 402 7.35 4.83 -13.57
C GLU A 402 8.54 4.61 -14.51
N LEU A 403 9.55 5.49 -14.45
CA LEU A 403 10.79 5.33 -15.21
C LEU A 403 11.55 4.05 -14.85
N THR A 404 11.32 3.46 -13.67
CA THR A 404 11.95 2.16 -13.30
C THR A 404 11.35 0.97 -14.05
N TYR A 405 10.18 1.14 -14.67
CA TYR A 405 9.49 0.14 -15.50
C TYR A 405 9.71 0.33 -17.00
N ARG A 406 10.55 1.31 -17.37
CA ARG A 406 10.93 1.60 -18.75
C ARG A 406 12.00 0.62 -19.24
N HIS A 407 11.87 0.17 -20.48
CA HIS A 407 12.87 -0.61 -21.21
C HIS A 407 13.85 0.28 -21.97
N ASP A 408 14.99 -0.27 -22.36
CA ASP A 408 16.03 0.46 -23.10
C ASP A 408 15.54 0.95 -24.47
N ASP A 409 14.59 0.24 -25.09
CA ASP A 409 13.96 0.59 -26.36
C ASP A 409 12.92 1.72 -26.26
N GLY A 410 12.62 2.21 -25.04
CA GLY A 410 11.64 3.27 -24.80
C GLY A 410 10.24 2.80 -24.42
N SER A 411 9.97 1.50 -24.50
CA SER A 411 8.70 0.90 -24.10
C SER A 411 8.55 0.74 -22.58
N PHE A 412 7.34 0.47 -22.11
CA PHE A 412 7.03 0.24 -20.68
C PHE A 412 6.36 -1.12 -20.50
N SER A 413 6.65 -1.81 -19.40
CA SER A 413 5.96 -3.04 -19.00
C SER A 413 5.61 -3.04 -17.51
N ALA A 414 4.76 -3.96 -17.06
CA ALA A 414 4.31 -3.99 -15.66
C ALA A 414 5.47 -4.16 -14.66
N PHE A 415 6.53 -4.89 -15.03
CA PHE A 415 7.69 -5.16 -14.18
C PHE A 415 9.04 -4.73 -14.77
N GLY A 416 9.01 -3.82 -15.75
CA GLY A 416 10.19 -3.31 -16.46
C GLY A 416 11.02 -4.41 -17.10
N ASN A 417 12.35 -4.31 -17.00
CA ASN A 417 13.29 -5.32 -17.53
C ASN A 417 13.15 -6.74 -16.91
N SER A 418 12.24 -6.95 -15.95
CA SER A 418 11.88 -8.30 -15.50
C SER A 418 10.97 -9.01 -16.52
N ASP A 419 10.24 -8.24 -17.33
CA ASP A 419 9.50 -8.74 -18.48
C ASP A 419 10.40 -8.77 -19.72
N PRO A 420 10.20 -9.74 -20.64
CA PRO A 420 11.05 -9.85 -21.83
C PRO A 420 10.79 -8.75 -22.87
N LYS A 421 9.63 -8.09 -22.84
CA LYS A 421 9.19 -7.08 -23.81
C LYS A 421 8.27 -6.04 -23.17
N GLY A 422 8.29 -4.81 -23.69
CA GLY A 422 7.28 -3.79 -23.40
C GLY A 422 5.88 -4.14 -23.88
N SER A 423 4.87 -3.54 -23.26
CA SER A 423 3.46 -3.65 -23.65
C SER A 423 3.04 -2.45 -24.50
N THR A 424 2.33 -2.72 -25.60
CA THR A 424 1.68 -1.70 -26.45
C THR A 424 0.71 -0.87 -25.64
N TRP A 425 -0.21 -1.52 -24.94
CA TRP A 425 -1.23 -0.86 -24.13
C TRP A 425 -0.62 0.03 -23.01
N LEU A 426 0.33 -0.50 -22.22
CA LEU A 426 0.91 0.26 -21.10
C LEU A 426 1.78 1.41 -21.60
N THR A 427 2.55 1.20 -22.67
CA THR A 427 3.37 2.27 -23.27
C THR A 427 2.49 3.42 -23.77
N ALA A 428 1.35 3.12 -24.40
CA ALA A 428 0.38 4.14 -24.81
C ALA A 428 -0.21 4.88 -23.60
N PHE A 429 -0.56 4.16 -22.53
CA PHE A 429 -1.09 4.75 -21.31
C PHE A 429 -0.09 5.69 -20.62
N VAL A 430 1.18 5.28 -20.52
CA VAL A 430 2.25 6.09 -19.92
C VAL A 430 2.55 7.32 -20.78
N ALA A 431 2.69 7.17 -22.10
CA ALA A 431 2.95 8.28 -23.01
C ALA A 431 1.83 9.34 -22.96
N ARG A 432 0.57 8.89 -22.94
CA ARG A 432 -0.61 9.73 -22.75
C ARG A 432 -0.55 10.50 -21.42
N SER A 433 -0.33 9.78 -20.32
CA SER A 433 -0.34 10.35 -18.97
C SER A 433 0.81 11.33 -18.72
N PHE A 434 2.01 11.01 -19.22
CA PHE A 434 3.19 11.88 -19.13
C PHE A 434 2.97 13.19 -19.88
N LYS A 435 2.29 13.14 -21.03
CA LYS A 435 1.93 14.36 -21.77
C LYS A 435 0.98 15.26 -20.99
N GLN A 436 -0.03 14.68 -20.34
CA GLN A 436 -0.97 15.44 -19.51
C GLN A 436 -0.23 16.07 -18.30
N ALA A 437 0.65 15.29 -17.65
CA ALA A 437 1.43 15.75 -16.50
C ALA A 437 2.46 16.86 -16.81
N ALA A 438 2.93 16.95 -18.06
CA ALA A 438 3.92 17.95 -18.50
C ALA A 438 3.45 19.41 -18.32
N SER A 439 2.15 19.64 -18.11
CA SER A 439 1.59 20.95 -17.79
C SER A 439 1.77 21.36 -16.32
N HIS A 440 2.11 20.41 -15.44
CA HIS A 440 2.23 20.61 -13.98
C HIS A 440 3.63 20.32 -13.44
N ILE A 441 4.33 19.34 -13.99
CA ILE A 441 5.68 18.91 -13.56
C ILE A 441 6.65 18.89 -14.74
N SER A 442 7.96 18.87 -14.44
CA SER A 442 8.98 18.74 -15.47
C SER A 442 9.04 17.30 -15.98
N VAL A 443 8.61 17.09 -17.23
CA VAL A 443 8.65 15.79 -17.93
C VAL A 443 9.54 15.94 -19.15
N GLU A 444 10.48 15.01 -19.32
CA GLU A 444 11.37 15.00 -20.49
C GLU A 444 10.61 14.56 -21.75
N GLU A 445 10.43 15.48 -22.72
CA GLU A 445 9.70 15.21 -23.97
C GLU A 445 10.33 14.08 -24.80
N ALA A 446 11.66 13.89 -24.70
CA ALA A 446 12.37 12.79 -25.36
C ALA A 446 11.92 11.41 -24.87
N ILE A 447 11.45 11.27 -23.62
CA ILE A 447 10.93 10.00 -23.09
C ILE A 447 9.58 9.69 -23.73
N ILE A 448 8.72 10.70 -23.89
CA ILE A 448 7.43 10.55 -24.57
C ILE A 448 7.65 10.23 -26.05
N ASP A 449 8.55 10.95 -26.71
CA ASP A 449 8.83 10.73 -28.13
C ASP A 449 9.35 9.31 -28.40
N LYS A 450 10.28 8.80 -27.58
CA LYS A 450 10.76 7.40 -27.69
C LYS A 450 9.67 6.37 -27.48
N ALA A 451 8.74 6.61 -26.55
CA ALA A 451 7.61 5.71 -26.32
C ALA A 451 6.66 5.69 -27.54
N LEU A 452 6.37 6.85 -28.14
CA LEU A 452 5.56 6.95 -29.35
C LEU A 452 6.26 6.39 -30.59
N GLU A 453 7.59 6.56 -30.69
CA GLU A 453 8.41 5.98 -31.75
C GLU A 453 8.34 4.45 -31.71
N TRP A 454 8.57 3.85 -30.53
CA TRP A 454 8.44 2.41 -30.35
C TRP A 454 7.03 1.90 -30.68
N LEU A 455 5.97 2.62 -30.27
CA LEU A 455 4.59 2.28 -30.63
C LEU A 455 4.39 2.32 -32.14
N SER A 456 4.94 3.33 -32.82
CA SER A 456 4.83 3.47 -34.27
C SER A 456 5.46 2.29 -35.01
N ASP A 457 6.54 1.72 -34.48
CA ASP A 457 7.20 0.53 -35.04
C ASP A 457 6.37 -0.75 -34.85
N GLN A 458 5.47 -0.77 -33.86
CA GLN A 458 4.57 -1.92 -33.65
C GLN A 458 3.32 -1.89 -34.55
N GLN A 459 3.04 -0.79 -35.29
CA GLN A 459 1.84 -0.69 -36.12
C GLN A 459 1.87 -1.71 -37.27
N ALA A 460 0.81 -2.51 -37.41
CA ALA A 460 0.66 -3.42 -38.53
C ALA A 460 0.35 -2.68 -39.84
N SER A 461 0.61 -3.34 -40.98
CA SER A 461 0.42 -2.74 -42.32
C SER A 461 -1.02 -2.31 -42.62
N ASN A 462 -2.01 -2.92 -41.96
CA ASN A 462 -3.43 -2.57 -42.05
C ASN A 462 -3.83 -1.35 -41.18
N GLY A 463 -2.91 -0.78 -40.39
CA GLY A 463 -3.15 0.34 -39.48
C GLY A 463 -3.51 -0.06 -38.04
N SER A 464 -3.71 -1.35 -37.76
CA SER A 464 -3.99 -1.86 -36.41
C SER A 464 -2.74 -1.89 -35.53
N PHE A 465 -2.93 -1.78 -34.21
CA PHE A 465 -1.88 -2.00 -33.22
C PHE A 465 -2.07 -3.36 -32.54
N PRO A 466 -1.17 -4.34 -32.76
CA PRO A 466 -1.16 -5.59 -32.01
C PRO A 466 -0.51 -5.40 -30.63
N GLU A 467 -0.88 -6.26 -29.68
CA GLU A 467 -0.17 -6.36 -28.40
C GLU A 467 1.07 -7.24 -28.55
N VAL A 468 2.22 -6.74 -28.12
CA VAL A 468 3.54 -7.41 -28.30
C VAL A 468 4.11 -7.91 -26.97
N GLY A 469 3.77 -7.22 -25.88
CA GLY A 469 4.17 -7.60 -24.53
C GLY A 469 3.15 -8.52 -23.86
N LYS A 470 3.53 -9.03 -22.68
CA LYS A 470 2.54 -9.65 -21.81
C LYS A 470 1.86 -8.54 -21.02
N VAL A 471 0.56 -8.36 -21.26
CA VAL A 471 -0.28 -7.53 -20.41
C VAL A 471 -0.86 -8.46 -19.35
N SER A 472 -0.43 -8.32 -18.10
CA SER A 472 -1.02 -9.09 -16.99
C SER A 472 -2.50 -8.67 -16.76
N HIS A 473 -2.97 -7.65 -17.47
CA HIS A 473 -4.25 -6.99 -17.30
C HIS A 473 -5.15 -7.03 -18.57
N LYS A 474 -5.71 -8.19 -18.92
CA LYS A 474 -6.64 -8.28 -20.08
C LYS A 474 -7.95 -7.50 -19.89
N ASP A 475 -8.29 -7.19 -18.64
CA ASP A 475 -9.45 -6.38 -18.26
C ASP A 475 -9.11 -4.89 -18.00
N MET A 476 -7.83 -4.44 -17.90
CA MET A 476 -7.48 -2.98 -18.04
C MET A 476 -7.24 -2.56 -19.47
N GLN A 477 -6.99 -3.53 -20.33
CA GLN A 477 -7.40 -3.39 -21.69
C GLN A 477 -8.92 -3.14 -21.75
N GLY A 478 -9.73 -3.66 -20.82
CA GLY A 478 -11.20 -3.57 -20.79
C GLY A 478 -11.90 -4.22 -22.00
N GLY A 479 -11.11 -4.73 -22.95
CA GLY A 479 -11.49 -5.10 -24.31
C GLY A 479 -10.57 -4.46 -25.37
N SER A 480 -9.87 -3.36 -25.03
CA SER A 480 -8.76 -2.65 -25.72
C SER A 480 -7.45 -3.39 -25.80
N GLY A 481 -7.51 -4.70 -25.73
CA GLY A 481 -6.29 -5.51 -25.67
C GLY A 481 -5.92 -6.13 -26.98
N GLU A 482 -6.93 -6.24 -27.81
CA GLU A 482 -6.88 -6.94 -29.07
C GLU A 482 -7.81 -6.19 -30.03
N GLY A 483 -7.54 -6.30 -31.32
CA GLY A 483 -8.39 -5.76 -32.36
C GLY A 483 -8.58 -4.23 -32.31
N ILE A 484 -9.84 -3.80 -32.42
CA ILE A 484 -10.21 -2.41 -32.67
C ILE A 484 -9.96 -1.53 -31.45
N ALA A 485 -10.25 -2.05 -30.26
CA ALA A 485 -10.19 -1.27 -29.04
C ALA A 485 -8.74 -0.91 -28.66
N LEU A 486 -7.75 -1.82 -28.84
CA LEU A 486 -6.33 -1.49 -28.65
C LEU A 486 -5.86 -0.43 -29.63
N THR A 487 -6.31 -0.55 -30.88
CA THR A 487 -5.97 0.42 -31.93
C THR A 487 -6.56 1.79 -31.61
N ALA A 488 -7.82 1.86 -31.18
CA ALA A 488 -8.48 3.10 -30.75
C ALA A 488 -7.81 3.72 -29.50
N TYR A 489 -7.44 2.89 -28.53
CA TYR A 489 -6.73 3.33 -27.32
C TYR A 489 -5.35 3.92 -27.65
N THR A 490 -4.57 3.23 -28.47
CA THR A 490 -3.25 3.71 -28.91
C THR A 490 -3.37 4.98 -29.75
N LEU A 491 -4.39 5.06 -30.61
CA LEU A 491 -4.71 6.26 -31.38
C LEU A 491 -4.98 7.47 -30.46
N ILE A 492 -5.74 7.31 -29.37
CA ILE A 492 -5.97 8.38 -28.39
C ILE A 492 -4.65 8.93 -27.83
N ALA A 493 -3.69 8.06 -27.52
CA ALA A 493 -2.38 8.48 -27.01
C ALA A 493 -1.62 9.37 -28.02
N PHE A 494 -1.68 9.06 -29.32
CA PHE A 494 -1.13 9.94 -30.36
C PHE A 494 -1.91 11.26 -30.48
N LEU A 495 -3.25 11.21 -30.50
CA LEU A 495 -4.12 12.39 -30.65
C LEU A 495 -3.97 13.41 -29.53
N GLU A 496 -3.76 12.95 -28.28
CA GLU A 496 -3.52 13.84 -27.14
C GLU A 496 -2.11 14.47 -27.16
N ASN A 497 -1.15 13.87 -27.89
CA ASN A 497 0.21 14.36 -28.06
C ASN A 497 0.35 15.38 -29.22
N ARG A 498 -0.40 16.49 -29.15
CA ARG A 498 -0.53 17.49 -30.23
C ARG A 498 0.80 18.01 -30.82
N ASN A 499 1.85 18.15 -30.01
CA ASN A 499 3.15 18.65 -30.47
C ASN A 499 3.88 17.65 -31.38
N LEU A 500 3.70 16.34 -31.14
CA LEU A 500 4.36 15.26 -31.87
C LEU A 500 3.48 14.69 -33.00
N LEU A 501 2.20 15.10 -33.07
CA LEU A 501 1.28 14.69 -34.15
C LEU A 501 1.85 14.86 -35.57
N PRO A 502 2.53 15.97 -35.93
CA PRO A 502 3.09 16.11 -37.27
C PRO A 502 4.14 15.04 -37.63
N LYS A 503 4.90 14.54 -36.63
CA LYS A 503 5.89 13.47 -36.81
C LYS A 503 5.23 12.13 -37.15
N TYR A 504 4.07 11.85 -36.54
CA TYR A 504 3.38 10.56 -36.62
C TYR A 504 2.09 10.60 -37.47
N GLN A 505 1.91 11.62 -38.32
CA GLN A 505 0.66 11.84 -39.04
C GLN A 505 0.22 10.65 -39.90
N ASN A 506 1.16 9.98 -40.58
CA ASN A 506 0.86 8.79 -41.38
C ASN A 506 0.34 7.62 -40.52
N ILE A 507 0.94 7.43 -39.34
CA ILE A 507 0.56 6.39 -38.38
C ILE A 507 -0.87 6.64 -37.87
N VAL A 508 -1.16 7.90 -37.51
CA VAL A 508 -2.48 8.35 -37.06
C VAL A 508 -3.53 8.12 -38.15
N ASN A 509 -3.29 8.55 -39.38
CA ASN A 509 -4.24 8.40 -40.49
C ASN A 509 -4.58 6.92 -40.75
N LYS A 510 -3.57 6.03 -40.74
CA LYS A 510 -3.79 4.58 -40.90
C LYS A 510 -4.62 3.99 -39.75
N ALA A 511 -4.37 4.43 -38.52
CA ALA A 511 -5.11 3.96 -37.36
C ALA A 511 -6.57 4.45 -37.37
N VAL A 512 -6.81 5.71 -37.72
CA VAL A 512 -8.15 6.28 -37.91
C VAL A 512 -8.91 5.51 -38.99
N ASP A 513 -8.29 5.28 -40.14
CA ASP A 513 -8.87 4.49 -41.24
C ASP A 513 -9.24 3.08 -40.80
N TYR A 514 -8.35 2.42 -40.05
CA TYR A 514 -8.62 1.07 -39.54
C TYR A 514 -9.81 1.06 -38.58
N VAL A 515 -9.85 1.99 -37.61
CA VAL A 515 -10.97 2.09 -36.67
C VAL A 515 -12.26 2.36 -37.43
N ALA A 516 -12.29 3.36 -38.32
CA ALA A 516 -13.48 3.75 -39.07
C ALA A 516 -14.06 2.62 -39.93
N ARG A 517 -13.21 1.81 -40.59
CA ARG A 517 -13.65 0.71 -41.48
C ARG A 517 -14.22 -0.50 -40.74
N ASN A 518 -13.88 -0.67 -39.46
CA ASN A 518 -14.24 -1.86 -38.69
C ASN A 518 -15.34 -1.61 -37.65
N ILE A 519 -15.98 -0.43 -37.65
CA ILE A 519 -17.10 -0.11 -36.77
C ILE A 519 -18.39 -0.80 -37.21
N ASP A 520 -18.63 -0.87 -38.52
CA ASP A 520 -19.83 -1.48 -39.08
C ASP A 520 -19.86 -2.99 -38.77
N GLY A 521 -20.82 -3.40 -37.94
CA GLY A 521 -20.96 -4.79 -37.48
C GLY A 521 -20.23 -5.12 -36.17
N LEU A 522 -19.64 -4.12 -35.50
CA LEU A 522 -19.00 -4.30 -34.20
C LEU A 522 -20.04 -4.61 -33.10
N ASN A 523 -20.02 -5.85 -32.61
CA ASN A 523 -20.90 -6.29 -31.53
C ASN A 523 -20.36 -5.97 -30.13
N ASP A 524 -19.06 -5.75 -29.99
CA ASP A 524 -18.44 -5.43 -28.72
C ASP A 524 -18.68 -3.97 -28.33
N VAL A 525 -19.58 -3.78 -27.35
CA VAL A 525 -19.96 -2.47 -26.79
C VAL A 525 -18.75 -1.73 -26.23
N TYR A 526 -17.80 -2.47 -25.64
CA TYR A 526 -16.62 -1.88 -25.04
C TYR A 526 -15.73 -1.26 -26.12
N ALA A 527 -15.44 -2.02 -27.17
CA ALA A 527 -14.65 -1.54 -28.29
C ALA A 527 -15.31 -0.35 -29.00
N LEU A 528 -16.64 -0.37 -29.12
CA LEU A 528 -17.41 0.72 -29.68
C LEU A 528 -17.29 2.01 -28.86
N ALA A 529 -17.30 1.94 -27.52
CA ALA A 529 -17.21 3.12 -26.66
C ALA A 529 -15.88 3.87 -26.83
N ILE A 530 -14.77 3.15 -26.95
CA ILE A 530 -13.43 3.75 -27.12
C ILE A 530 -13.22 4.22 -28.56
N ALA A 531 -13.71 3.47 -29.54
CA ALA A 531 -13.70 3.90 -30.93
C ALA A 531 -14.49 5.20 -31.13
N ALA A 532 -15.67 5.32 -30.50
CA ALA A 532 -16.47 6.54 -30.54
C ALA A 532 -15.65 7.73 -30.00
N TYR A 533 -15.00 7.58 -28.84
CA TYR A 533 -14.18 8.64 -28.26
C TYR A 533 -12.98 9.01 -29.15
N ALA A 534 -12.26 8.00 -29.66
CA ALA A 534 -11.09 8.20 -30.53
C ALA A 534 -11.47 8.94 -31.83
N LEU A 535 -12.60 8.59 -32.45
CA LEU A 535 -13.08 9.26 -33.66
C LEU A 535 -13.59 10.67 -33.40
N GLN A 536 -14.17 10.92 -32.22
CA GLN A 536 -14.57 12.26 -31.82
C GLN A 536 -13.36 13.16 -31.64
N LEU A 537 -12.27 12.65 -31.04
CA LEU A 537 -10.99 13.36 -30.93
C LEU A 537 -10.29 13.56 -32.28
N ALA A 538 -10.40 12.60 -33.19
CA ALA A 538 -9.83 12.68 -34.53
C ALA A 538 -10.65 13.56 -35.50
N ASP A 539 -11.83 14.03 -35.08
CA ASP A 539 -12.77 14.78 -35.90
C ASP A 539 -13.13 14.08 -37.23
N HIS A 540 -13.33 12.75 -37.17
CA HIS A 540 -13.61 11.94 -38.36
C HIS A 540 -15.07 12.06 -38.83
N SER A 541 -15.36 11.85 -40.12
CA SER A 541 -16.73 11.96 -40.65
C SER A 541 -17.71 10.93 -40.07
N SER A 542 -17.22 9.78 -39.62
CA SER A 542 -18.04 8.70 -39.03
C SER A 542 -18.34 8.90 -37.54
N LYS A 543 -17.88 10.00 -36.93
CA LYS A 543 -17.93 10.21 -35.49
C LYS A 543 -19.38 10.24 -34.95
N ASP A 544 -20.28 10.95 -35.63
CA ASP A 544 -21.69 11.08 -35.23
C ASP A 544 -22.48 9.77 -35.42
N PHE A 545 -22.16 9.03 -36.48
CA PHE A 545 -22.72 7.70 -36.74
C PHE A 545 -22.32 6.70 -35.64
N THR A 546 -21.05 6.70 -35.26
CA THR A 546 -20.49 5.82 -34.23
C THR A 546 -21.09 6.14 -32.85
N LEU A 547 -21.19 7.44 -32.53
CA LEU A 547 -21.84 7.90 -31.28
C LEU A 547 -23.31 7.48 -31.21
N SER A 548 -24.03 7.56 -32.33
CA SER A 548 -25.44 7.13 -32.42
C SER A 548 -25.59 5.61 -32.23
N GLN A 549 -24.67 4.80 -32.79
CA GLN A 549 -24.65 3.35 -32.54
C GLN A 549 -24.37 3.01 -31.08
N LEU A 550 -23.48 3.78 -30.42
CA LEU A 550 -23.17 3.62 -29.01
C LEU A 550 -24.38 3.96 -28.14
N ASP A 551 -25.04 5.10 -28.38
CA ASP A 551 -26.23 5.50 -27.63
C ASP A 551 -27.39 4.51 -27.80
N GLY A 552 -27.56 3.92 -28.98
CA GLY A 552 -28.54 2.86 -29.22
C GLY A 552 -28.31 1.56 -28.42
N LYS A 553 -27.14 1.38 -27.81
CA LYS A 553 -26.79 0.25 -26.92
C LYS A 553 -26.78 0.63 -25.44
N ALA A 554 -27.22 1.84 -25.08
CA ALA A 554 -27.25 2.30 -23.70
C ALA A 554 -28.40 1.65 -22.91
N THR A 555 -28.14 1.36 -21.64
CA THR A 555 -29.16 0.98 -20.67
C THR A 555 -29.57 2.22 -19.88
N THR A 556 -30.88 2.45 -19.76
CA THR A 556 -31.45 3.60 -19.04
C THR A 556 -32.37 3.08 -17.95
N ASP A 557 -32.17 3.55 -16.71
CA ASP A 557 -33.05 3.28 -15.57
C ASP A 557 -33.28 4.58 -14.80
N GLY A 558 -34.54 5.01 -14.71
CA GLY A 558 -34.91 6.28 -14.10
C GLY A 558 -34.14 7.48 -14.69
N ASP A 559 -33.33 8.12 -13.86
CA ASP A 559 -32.50 9.28 -14.21
C ASP A 559 -31.02 8.93 -14.46
N THR A 560 -30.72 7.64 -14.71
CA THR A 560 -29.37 7.11 -14.94
C THR A 560 -29.23 6.45 -16.30
N LYS A 561 -28.04 6.56 -16.91
CA LYS A 561 -27.69 5.95 -18.21
C LYS A 561 -26.30 5.32 -18.13
N TRP A 562 -26.13 4.08 -18.59
CA TRP A 562 -24.84 3.39 -18.58
C TRP A 562 -24.74 2.30 -19.65
N TRP A 563 -23.54 1.75 -19.81
CA TRP A 563 -23.25 0.63 -20.71
C TRP A 563 -22.72 -0.55 -19.91
N HIS A 564 -23.09 -1.76 -20.32
CA HIS A 564 -22.62 -2.98 -19.70
C HIS A 564 -22.35 -4.09 -20.71
N LYS A 565 -21.49 -5.04 -20.35
CA LYS A 565 -21.34 -6.28 -21.12
C LYS A 565 -22.55 -7.18 -20.90
N PRO A 566 -22.95 -8.00 -21.89
CA PRO A 566 -24.03 -8.97 -21.71
C PRO A 566 -23.63 -9.98 -20.62
N ILE A 567 -24.54 -10.23 -19.67
CA ILE A 567 -24.33 -11.20 -18.59
C ILE A 567 -24.66 -12.59 -19.14
N PRO A 568 -23.73 -13.57 -19.09
CA PRO A 568 -24.03 -14.94 -19.49
C PRO A 568 -25.18 -15.52 -18.67
N GLU A 569 -26.09 -16.28 -19.29
CA GLU A 569 -27.25 -16.86 -18.59
C GLU A 569 -26.85 -17.73 -17.38
N SER A 570 -25.72 -18.43 -17.46
CA SER A 570 -25.14 -19.24 -16.37
C SER A 570 -24.83 -18.44 -15.12
N ASP A 571 -24.59 -17.14 -15.29
CA ASP A 571 -24.13 -16.20 -14.27
C ASP A 571 -25.23 -15.22 -13.82
N SER A 572 -26.46 -15.35 -14.35
CA SER A 572 -27.60 -14.49 -14.00
C SER A 572 -27.94 -14.45 -12.49
N LYS A 573 -27.58 -15.50 -11.75
CA LYS A 573 -27.76 -15.60 -10.28
C LYS A 573 -26.53 -15.16 -9.47
N ASN A 574 -25.43 -14.82 -10.13
CA ASN A 574 -24.21 -14.44 -9.44
C ASN A 574 -24.39 -13.04 -8.80
N PRO A 575 -24.37 -12.93 -7.45
CA PRO A 575 -24.64 -11.69 -6.74
C PRO A 575 -23.58 -10.60 -6.99
N TRP A 576 -22.42 -10.96 -7.54
CA TRP A 576 -21.34 -10.03 -7.82
C TRP A 576 -21.59 -9.15 -9.04
N TYR A 577 -22.47 -9.55 -9.98
CA TYR A 577 -22.89 -8.67 -11.09
C TYR A 577 -23.82 -7.54 -10.63
N GLY A 578 -24.43 -7.65 -9.45
CA GLY A 578 -25.20 -6.57 -8.83
C GLY A 578 -24.35 -5.52 -8.12
N LYS A 579 -23.02 -5.71 -8.04
CA LYS A 579 -22.07 -4.75 -7.49
C LYS A 579 -21.46 -3.89 -8.60
N PRO A 580 -20.88 -2.72 -8.26
CA PRO A 580 -20.13 -1.92 -9.23
C PRO A 580 -19.08 -2.78 -9.93
N ASN A 581 -19.10 -2.75 -11.26
CA ASN A 581 -18.20 -3.49 -12.14
C ASN A 581 -17.29 -2.50 -12.86
N SER A 582 -15.97 -2.68 -12.71
CA SER A 582 -14.93 -1.84 -13.29
C SER A 582 -15.08 -1.63 -14.80
N VAL A 583 -15.38 -2.68 -15.57
CA VAL A 583 -15.52 -2.62 -17.03
C VAL A 583 -16.72 -1.75 -17.43
N ASN A 584 -17.84 -1.87 -16.72
CA ASN A 584 -19.03 -1.04 -16.97
C ASN A 584 -18.77 0.44 -16.67
N VAL A 585 -18.02 0.72 -15.60
CA VAL A 585 -17.59 2.08 -15.25
C VAL A 585 -16.70 2.66 -16.35
N GLU A 586 -15.71 1.91 -16.81
CA GLU A 586 -14.80 2.35 -17.86
C GLU A 586 -15.53 2.64 -19.18
N MET A 587 -16.37 1.71 -19.67
CA MET A 587 -17.17 1.92 -20.89
C MET A 587 -18.04 3.16 -20.79
N SER A 588 -18.76 3.30 -19.68
CA SER A 588 -19.66 4.43 -19.47
C SER A 588 -18.90 5.74 -19.35
N SER A 589 -17.66 5.70 -18.86
CA SER A 589 -16.78 6.88 -18.79
C SER A 589 -16.29 7.30 -20.19
N TYR A 590 -15.90 6.37 -21.05
CA TYR A 590 -15.57 6.68 -22.46
C TYR A 590 -16.79 7.17 -23.25
N ALA A 591 -17.95 6.57 -23.02
CA ALA A 591 -19.20 7.07 -23.58
C ALA A 591 -19.43 8.52 -23.12
N MET A 592 -19.38 8.80 -21.82
CA MET A 592 -19.51 10.16 -21.28
C MET A 592 -18.51 11.14 -21.91
N LEU A 593 -17.23 10.77 -22.03
CA LEU A 593 -16.22 11.57 -22.71
C LEU A 593 -16.59 11.86 -24.17
N SER A 594 -17.11 10.86 -24.90
CA SER A 594 -17.58 11.03 -26.28
C SER A 594 -18.75 12.02 -26.39
N PHE A 595 -19.71 11.95 -25.47
CA PHE A 595 -20.83 12.89 -25.40
C PHE A 595 -20.34 14.33 -25.13
N LEU A 596 -19.38 14.49 -24.21
CA LEU A 596 -18.80 15.79 -23.87
C LEU A 596 -18.01 16.41 -25.03
N GLU A 597 -17.24 15.60 -25.78
CA GLU A 597 -16.53 16.07 -26.99
C GLU A 597 -17.50 16.39 -28.14
N ALA A 598 -18.66 15.72 -28.22
CA ALA A 598 -19.73 16.05 -29.15
C ALA A 598 -20.57 17.29 -28.74
N GLY A 599 -20.33 17.85 -27.55
CA GLY A 599 -21.09 18.99 -27.03
C GLY A 599 -22.46 18.64 -26.43
N LEU A 600 -22.73 17.36 -26.16
CA LEU A 600 -23.98 16.84 -25.59
C LEU A 600 -23.95 16.82 -24.06
N ASP A 601 -23.73 17.99 -23.45
CA ASP A 601 -23.48 18.12 -22.00
C ASP A 601 -24.68 17.71 -21.15
N THR A 602 -25.91 17.96 -21.61
CA THR A 602 -27.15 17.58 -20.90
C THR A 602 -27.36 16.06 -20.89
N ASP A 603 -27.03 15.39 -21.99
CA ASP A 603 -27.18 13.94 -22.13
C ASP A 603 -26.10 13.16 -21.37
N ALA A 604 -25.01 13.84 -20.99
CA ALA A 604 -23.98 13.29 -20.11
C ALA A 604 -24.37 13.29 -18.62
N LEU A 605 -25.39 14.08 -18.19
CA LEU A 605 -25.80 14.15 -16.78
C LEU A 605 -26.32 12.82 -16.22
N PRO A 606 -27.19 12.05 -16.91
CA PRO A 606 -27.59 10.72 -16.45
C PRO A 606 -26.42 9.74 -16.31
N ILE A 607 -25.39 9.87 -17.15
CA ILE A 607 -24.19 9.04 -17.09
C ILE A 607 -23.36 9.40 -15.85
N MET A 608 -23.19 10.69 -15.58
CA MET A 608 -22.51 11.18 -14.37
C MET A 608 -23.21 10.70 -13.09
N LYS A 609 -24.55 10.75 -13.04
CA LYS A 609 -25.32 10.26 -11.88
C LYS A 609 -25.08 8.78 -11.62
N TRP A 610 -25.04 7.97 -12.69
CA TRP A 610 -24.70 6.55 -12.57
C TRP A 610 -23.25 6.35 -12.11
N LEU A 611 -22.27 7.02 -12.71
CA LEU A 611 -20.87 6.92 -12.30
C LEU A 611 -20.67 7.30 -10.83
N ILE A 612 -21.33 8.35 -10.33
CA ILE A 612 -21.26 8.74 -8.92
C ILE A 612 -21.79 7.63 -8.00
N SER A 613 -22.84 6.92 -8.40
CA SER A 613 -23.40 5.81 -7.59
C SER A 613 -22.48 4.59 -7.55
N GLN A 614 -21.55 4.45 -8.50
CA GLN A 614 -20.57 3.37 -8.56
C GLN A 614 -19.28 3.66 -7.78
N ARG A 615 -19.11 4.87 -7.23
CA ARG A 615 -17.88 5.26 -6.51
C ARG A 615 -17.74 4.56 -5.16
N ASN A 616 -16.49 4.31 -4.77
CA ASN A 616 -16.13 3.86 -3.44
C ASN A 616 -16.16 5.03 -2.43
N ASP A 617 -16.01 4.71 -1.14
CA ASP A 617 -16.00 5.68 -0.03
C ASP A 617 -14.77 6.60 0.00
N LYS A 618 -13.73 6.28 -0.78
CA LYS A 618 -12.49 7.05 -0.95
C LYS A 618 -12.55 7.99 -2.16
N GLY A 619 -13.64 7.96 -2.92
CA GLY A 619 -13.82 8.78 -4.11
C GLY A 619 -13.22 8.23 -5.40
N GLY A 620 -12.55 7.07 -5.35
CA GLY A 620 -12.19 6.29 -6.54
C GLY A 620 -13.28 5.29 -6.95
N PHE A 621 -12.95 4.37 -7.84
CA PHE A 621 -13.80 3.26 -8.24
C PHE A 621 -13.19 1.92 -7.77
N GLN A 622 -13.48 0.83 -8.47
CA GLN A 622 -13.10 -0.51 -8.01
C GLN A 622 -11.69 -0.89 -8.43
N SER A 623 -11.27 -0.47 -9.63
CA SER A 623 -9.98 -0.79 -10.23
C SER A 623 -9.17 0.49 -10.52
N THR A 624 -8.18 0.39 -11.38
CA THR A 624 -7.28 1.50 -11.75
C THR A 624 -7.75 2.24 -13.01
N GLN A 625 -8.03 1.57 -14.14
CA GLN A 625 -8.50 2.23 -15.37
C GLN A 625 -9.86 2.92 -15.18
N ASP A 626 -10.81 2.23 -14.56
CA ASP A 626 -12.13 2.78 -14.24
C ASP A 626 -12.02 4.03 -13.35
N THR A 627 -11.07 4.03 -12.41
CA THR A 627 -10.77 5.19 -11.59
C THR A 627 -10.17 6.33 -12.41
N VAL A 628 -9.21 6.06 -13.28
CA VAL A 628 -8.55 7.09 -14.08
C VAL A 628 -9.52 7.73 -15.09
N VAL A 629 -10.17 6.92 -15.92
CA VAL A 629 -11.07 7.40 -16.97
C VAL A 629 -12.36 7.94 -16.35
N GLY A 630 -12.88 7.30 -15.31
CA GLY A 630 -14.06 7.76 -14.57
C GLY A 630 -13.86 9.11 -13.91
N LEU A 631 -12.72 9.32 -13.22
CA LEU A 631 -12.40 10.63 -12.66
C LEU A 631 -12.19 11.68 -13.76
N GLN A 632 -11.56 11.33 -14.88
CA GLN A 632 -11.39 12.25 -16.01
C GLN A 632 -12.75 12.68 -16.59
N ALA A 633 -13.68 11.75 -16.80
CA ALA A 633 -15.02 12.02 -17.31
C ALA A 633 -15.83 12.89 -16.32
N LEU A 634 -15.82 12.52 -15.04
CA LEU A 634 -16.45 13.30 -13.97
C LEU A 634 -15.86 14.70 -13.89
N ALA A 635 -14.53 14.86 -13.96
CA ALA A 635 -13.85 16.15 -13.91
C ALA A 635 -14.27 17.07 -15.07
N LYS A 636 -14.33 16.54 -16.31
CA LYS A 636 -14.70 17.33 -17.48
C LYS A 636 -16.12 17.87 -17.40
N LEU A 637 -17.10 17.07 -16.98
CA LEU A 637 -18.46 17.57 -16.80
C LEU A 637 -18.59 18.45 -15.54
N ALA A 638 -17.97 18.04 -14.43
CA ALA A 638 -17.97 18.82 -13.18
C ALA A 638 -17.46 20.23 -13.40
N ALA A 639 -16.40 20.41 -14.20
CA ALA A 639 -15.86 21.74 -14.53
C ALA A 639 -16.87 22.64 -15.26
N LYS A 640 -17.80 22.06 -16.04
CA LYS A 640 -18.86 22.79 -16.74
C LYS A 640 -20.06 23.12 -15.85
N ILE A 641 -20.36 22.26 -14.87
CA ILE A 641 -21.56 22.39 -14.02
C ILE A 641 -21.28 23.01 -12.65
N SER A 642 -20.02 23.15 -12.25
CA SER A 642 -19.60 23.69 -10.96
C SER A 642 -20.03 25.16 -10.81
N SER A 643 -20.47 25.54 -9.62
CA SER A 643 -20.92 26.89 -9.28
C SER A 643 -20.33 27.33 -7.95
N LYS A 644 -19.86 28.58 -7.89
CA LYS A 644 -19.27 29.18 -6.67
C LYS A 644 -20.32 29.49 -5.59
N ASN A 645 -21.61 29.41 -5.91
CA ASN A 645 -22.73 29.76 -5.02
C ASN A 645 -23.48 28.53 -4.50
N ASN A 646 -22.76 27.46 -4.16
CA ASN A 646 -23.36 26.27 -3.56
C ASN A 646 -23.83 26.59 -2.13
N ASP A 647 -25.09 26.30 -1.81
CA ASP A 647 -25.71 26.45 -0.50
C ASP A 647 -26.80 25.39 -0.33
N VAL A 648 -26.40 24.22 0.16
CA VAL A 648 -27.24 23.03 0.29
C VAL A 648 -27.34 22.64 1.75
N THR A 649 -28.58 22.52 2.24
CA THR A 649 -28.88 21.96 3.55
C THR A 649 -29.38 20.54 3.39
N ILE A 650 -28.74 19.60 4.08
CA ILE A 650 -29.05 18.18 4.05
C ILE A 650 -29.49 17.73 5.43
N VAL A 651 -30.73 17.26 5.53
CA VAL A 651 -31.30 16.68 6.73
C VAL A 651 -31.33 15.17 6.57
N VAL A 652 -30.57 14.48 7.42
CA VAL A 652 -30.47 13.02 7.46
C VAL A 652 -31.31 12.53 8.63
N SER A 653 -32.39 11.84 8.32
CA SER A 653 -33.31 11.25 9.29
C SER A 653 -33.05 9.75 9.40
N TYR A 654 -32.98 9.24 10.63
CA TYR A 654 -32.72 7.83 10.94
C TYR A 654 -33.48 7.43 12.21
N ASN A 655 -33.87 6.15 12.31
CA ASN A 655 -34.54 5.56 13.48
C ASN A 655 -35.76 6.37 13.98
N GLU A 656 -36.72 6.67 13.09
CA GLU A 656 -38.02 7.34 13.28
C GLU A 656 -38.04 8.73 13.95
N ASN A 657 -37.07 9.10 14.80
CA ASN A 657 -37.05 10.35 15.58
C ASN A 657 -35.69 11.04 15.68
N GLN A 658 -34.63 10.53 15.04
CA GLN A 658 -33.30 11.15 15.08
C GLN A 658 -33.00 11.84 13.75
N GLN A 659 -32.50 13.07 13.83
CA GLN A 659 -32.12 13.87 12.67
C GLN A 659 -30.76 14.51 12.89
N ARG A 660 -30.00 14.61 11.79
CA ARG A 660 -28.76 15.37 11.71
C ARG A 660 -28.85 16.31 10.52
N GLU A 661 -28.50 17.57 10.75
CA GLU A 661 -28.47 18.59 9.71
C GLU A 661 -27.03 18.91 9.34
N ILE A 662 -26.75 18.99 8.04
CA ILE A 662 -25.47 19.37 7.47
C ILE A 662 -25.68 20.51 6.49
N LYS A 663 -24.85 21.54 6.61
CA LYS A 663 -24.83 22.66 5.68
C LYS A 663 -23.57 22.62 4.84
N VAL A 664 -23.76 22.67 3.53
CA VAL A 664 -22.69 22.73 2.53
C VAL A 664 -22.78 24.08 1.85
N ASN A 665 -21.73 24.89 2.00
CA ASN A 665 -21.62 26.22 1.44
C ASN A 665 -20.33 26.34 0.62
N SER A 666 -20.06 27.53 0.09
CA SER A 666 -18.84 27.80 -0.70
C SER A 666 -17.53 27.65 0.08
N GLU A 667 -17.53 27.81 1.40
CA GLU A 667 -16.32 27.70 2.23
C GLU A 667 -15.93 26.25 2.52
N ASN A 668 -16.92 25.37 2.66
CA ASN A 668 -16.72 23.96 3.00
C ASN A 668 -17.00 22.99 1.84
N ASN A 669 -17.13 23.50 0.61
CA ASN A 669 -17.52 22.73 -0.59
C ASN A 669 -16.63 21.51 -0.87
N LEU A 670 -15.31 21.65 -0.66
CA LEU A 670 -14.29 20.60 -0.83
C LEU A 670 -14.05 19.77 0.44
N ILE A 671 -14.73 20.08 1.55
CA ILE A 671 -14.58 19.38 2.82
C ILE A 671 -15.63 18.27 2.89
N LEU A 672 -15.18 17.02 2.79
CA LEU A 672 -15.97 15.84 3.09
C LEU A 672 -16.38 15.86 4.56
N GLN A 673 -17.68 15.98 4.80
CA GLN A 673 -18.26 15.92 6.14
C GLN A 673 -18.74 14.50 6.38
N LYS A 674 -18.23 13.86 7.44
CA LYS A 674 -18.46 12.45 7.77
C LYS A 674 -18.98 12.33 9.20
N PHE A 675 -19.96 11.47 9.40
CA PHE A 675 -20.48 11.17 10.74
C PHE A 675 -20.99 9.73 10.80
N GLU A 676 -20.75 9.12 11.96
CA GLU A 676 -21.16 7.75 12.22
C GLU A 676 -22.62 7.71 12.70
N LEU A 677 -23.39 6.79 12.14
CA LEU A 677 -24.74 6.46 12.58
C LEU A 677 -24.71 5.26 13.52
N PRO A 678 -25.70 5.12 14.43
CA PRO A 678 -25.85 3.90 15.21
C PRO A 678 -25.90 2.66 14.31
N SER A 679 -25.24 1.57 14.72
CA SER A 679 -25.23 0.30 13.98
C SER A 679 -26.62 -0.32 13.77
N THR A 680 -27.62 0.15 14.52
CA THR A 680 -29.04 -0.24 14.39
C THR A 680 -29.78 0.49 13.27
N ALA A 681 -29.20 1.52 12.65
CA ALA A 681 -29.82 2.28 11.59
C ALA A 681 -30.05 1.40 10.34
N LYS A 682 -31.32 1.15 10.01
CA LYS A 682 -31.72 0.35 8.82
C LYS A 682 -32.15 1.21 7.65
N ASN A 683 -32.97 2.22 7.91
CA ASN A 683 -33.48 3.14 6.90
C ASN A 683 -32.93 4.53 7.21
N VAL A 684 -32.35 5.16 6.19
CA VAL A 684 -31.78 6.51 6.25
C VAL A 684 -32.43 7.34 5.17
N ASP A 685 -33.25 8.30 5.61
CA ASP A 685 -33.93 9.23 4.72
C ASP A 685 -33.16 10.55 4.64
N ILE A 686 -32.89 10.99 3.43
CA ILE A 686 -32.14 12.22 3.15
C ILE A 686 -33.06 13.19 2.45
N LYS A 687 -33.21 14.36 3.06
CA LYS A 687 -33.92 15.51 2.49
C LYS A 687 -32.92 16.62 2.23
N ALA A 688 -32.85 17.09 1.00
CA ALA A 688 -31.98 18.19 0.61
C ALA A 688 -32.79 19.39 0.11
N THR A 689 -32.43 20.59 0.56
CA THR A 689 -33.04 21.87 0.20
C THR A 689 -31.97 22.95 0.03
N GLY A 690 -32.28 24.01 -0.71
CA GLY A 690 -31.35 25.11 -1.00
C GLY A 690 -31.05 25.27 -2.48
N ARG A 691 -29.79 25.59 -2.83
CA ARG A 691 -29.35 25.91 -4.19
C ARG A 691 -27.98 25.30 -4.49
N GLY A 692 -27.88 24.63 -5.64
CA GLY A 692 -26.64 24.00 -6.11
C GLY A 692 -26.76 22.48 -6.09
N PHE A 693 -25.68 21.78 -5.76
CA PHE A 693 -25.66 20.33 -5.73
C PHE A 693 -24.77 19.79 -4.60
N ALA A 694 -25.03 18.55 -4.20
CA ALA A 694 -24.20 17.83 -3.25
C ALA A 694 -24.18 16.34 -3.59
N ILE A 695 -23.14 15.65 -3.18
CA ILE A 695 -23.08 14.19 -3.17
C ILE A 695 -23.30 13.73 -1.74
N VAL A 696 -24.27 12.84 -1.57
CA VAL A 696 -24.51 12.16 -0.29
C VAL A 696 -24.22 10.69 -0.46
N SER A 697 -23.43 10.13 0.44
CA SER A 697 -23.04 8.73 0.40
C SER A 697 -23.30 8.06 1.75
N LEU A 698 -23.97 6.92 1.72
CA LEU A 698 -24.12 6.01 2.84
C LEU A 698 -23.12 4.86 2.68
N GLY A 699 -22.08 4.88 3.50
CA GLY A 699 -21.09 3.81 3.59
C GLY A 699 -21.40 2.92 4.80
N TYR A 700 -21.35 1.60 4.63
CA TYR A 700 -21.39 0.69 5.78
C TYR A 700 -20.42 -0.47 5.59
N LYS A 701 -19.86 -0.92 6.71
CA LYS A 701 -18.96 -2.07 6.77
C LYS A 701 -19.43 -3.07 7.82
N TYR A 702 -19.17 -4.34 7.56
CA TYR A 702 -19.45 -5.46 8.46
C TYR A 702 -18.49 -6.60 8.16
N ASN A 703 -18.24 -7.49 9.12
CA ASN A 703 -17.35 -8.62 8.90
C ASN A 703 -18.13 -9.91 8.64
N MET A 704 -17.57 -10.78 7.80
CA MET A 704 -18.12 -12.10 7.48
C MET A 704 -17.08 -13.17 7.80
N ASN A 705 -17.49 -14.24 8.47
CA ASN A 705 -16.63 -15.38 8.82
C ASN A 705 -16.94 -16.66 8.01
N VAL A 706 -17.71 -16.52 6.92
CA VAL A 706 -18.07 -17.63 6.03
C VAL A 706 -17.24 -17.59 4.75
N THR A 707 -17.07 -18.74 4.10
CA THR A 707 -16.47 -18.81 2.76
C THR A 707 -17.29 -17.98 1.75
N GLY A 708 -16.67 -17.55 0.65
CA GLY A 708 -17.36 -16.73 -0.36
C GLY A 708 -18.52 -17.48 -1.01
N GLU A 709 -19.64 -16.82 -1.26
CA GLU A 709 -20.87 -17.46 -1.78
C GLU A 709 -20.75 -17.91 -3.26
N TRP A 710 -19.76 -17.42 -4.00
CA TRP A 710 -19.53 -17.76 -5.41
C TRP A 710 -18.04 -17.70 -5.79
N PRO A 711 -17.21 -18.67 -5.36
CA PRO A 711 -15.78 -18.62 -5.58
C PRO A 711 -15.43 -18.86 -7.07
N ARG A 712 -14.68 -17.93 -7.66
CA ARG A 712 -14.10 -18.07 -9.03
C ARG A 712 -12.68 -18.61 -9.03
N PHE A 713 -12.16 -18.90 -7.85
CA PHE A 713 -10.89 -19.55 -7.62
C PHE A 713 -11.10 -20.70 -6.63
N VAL A 714 -10.39 -21.80 -6.83
CA VAL A 714 -10.19 -22.80 -5.77
C VAL A 714 -9.13 -22.23 -4.83
N LEU A 715 -9.37 -22.33 -3.52
CA LEU A 715 -8.44 -21.83 -2.52
C LEU A 715 -8.42 -22.79 -1.33
N ASP A 716 -7.25 -23.39 -1.07
CA ASP A 716 -7.04 -24.35 0.00
C ASP A 716 -5.78 -24.03 0.80
N PRO A 717 -5.89 -23.31 1.93
CA PRO A 717 -4.79 -23.03 2.84
C PRO A 717 -4.55 -24.24 3.77
N GLN A 718 -3.36 -24.83 3.68
CA GLN A 718 -2.94 -25.98 4.46
C GLN A 718 -1.75 -25.65 5.37
N VAL A 719 -1.93 -25.85 6.68
CA VAL A 719 -0.84 -25.74 7.66
C VAL A 719 0.01 -27.00 7.59
N ASN A 720 1.28 -26.85 7.19
CA ASN A 720 2.19 -27.97 7.02
C ASN A 720 2.59 -28.58 8.37
N LYS A 721 2.95 -29.87 8.35
CA LYS A 721 3.35 -30.65 9.55
C LYS A 721 4.61 -30.14 10.25
N ASN A 722 5.46 -29.40 9.56
CA ASN A 722 6.67 -28.77 10.11
C ASN A 722 6.36 -27.48 10.89
N SER A 723 5.10 -27.01 10.87
CA SER A 723 4.66 -25.93 11.75
C SER A 723 4.67 -26.36 13.20
N ASN A 724 5.12 -25.48 14.07
CA ASN A 724 5.15 -25.65 15.51
C ASN A 724 4.61 -24.38 16.20
N GLN A 725 4.79 -24.27 17.51
CA GLN A 725 4.26 -23.15 18.29
C GLN A 725 4.88 -21.79 17.93
N ASP A 726 6.15 -21.77 17.52
CA ASP A 726 6.90 -20.54 17.24
C ASP A 726 7.09 -20.29 15.73
N TYR A 727 6.77 -21.28 14.89
CA TYR A 727 6.98 -21.20 13.46
C TYR A 727 5.82 -21.81 12.67
N LEU A 728 5.29 -21.05 11.71
CA LEU A 728 4.19 -21.43 10.86
C LEU A 728 4.69 -21.59 9.42
N HIS A 729 4.41 -22.76 8.84
CA HIS A 729 4.55 -23.01 7.42
C HIS A 729 3.19 -23.28 6.80
N LEU A 730 2.75 -22.37 5.94
CA LEU A 730 1.45 -22.42 5.28
C LEU A 730 1.64 -22.64 3.79
N SER A 731 1.11 -23.73 3.25
CA SER A 731 0.99 -23.93 1.81
C SER A 731 -0.41 -23.51 1.38
N VAL A 732 -0.52 -22.56 0.45
CA VAL A 732 -1.83 -22.11 -0.05
C VAL A 732 -1.98 -22.56 -1.49
N CYS A 733 -2.78 -23.59 -1.73
CA CYS A 733 -3.06 -24.07 -3.08
C CYS A 733 -4.20 -23.28 -3.72
N THR A 734 -4.01 -22.88 -4.98
CA THR A 734 -5.02 -22.15 -5.74
C THR A 734 -5.03 -22.49 -7.23
N SER A 735 -6.20 -22.41 -7.84
CA SER A 735 -6.40 -22.48 -9.30
C SER A 735 -7.62 -21.65 -9.70
N PHE A 736 -7.71 -21.27 -10.97
CA PHE A 736 -8.84 -20.54 -11.52
C PHE A 736 -9.95 -21.49 -11.98
N VAL A 737 -11.21 -21.12 -11.69
CA VAL A 737 -12.39 -21.85 -12.16
C VAL A 737 -12.84 -21.28 -13.51
N PRO A 738 -12.58 -21.96 -14.63
CA PRO A 738 -12.79 -21.46 -15.99
C PRO A 738 -14.28 -21.42 -16.36
N THR A 739 -14.63 -20.57 -17.32
CA THR A 739 -15.97 -20.48 -17.93
C THR A 739 -15.89 -20.56 -19.45
N THR A 740 -17.03 -20.73 -20.11
CA THR A 740 -17.12 -20.69 -21.58
C THR A 740 -16.60 -19.34 -22.10
N GLY A 741 -15.49 -19.37 -22.85
CA GLY A 741 -14.82 -18.17 -23.38
C GLY A 741 -13.68 -17.63 -22.51
N GLN A 742 -13.46 -18.18 -21.31
CA GLN A 742 -12.39 -17.74 -20.40
C GLN A 742 -11.68 -18.91 -19.72
N ASN A 743 -10.44 -19.17 -20.16
CA ASN A 743 -9.63 -20.28 -19.67
C ASN A 743 -8.67 -19.92 -18.53
N SER A 744 -8.40 -18.63 -18.31
CA SER A 744 -7.51 -18.11 -17.27
C SER A 744 -8.04 -16.81 -16.66
N SER A 745 -7.61 -16.49 -15.44
CA SER A 745 -7.80 -15.16 -14.84
C SER A 745 -6.89 -14.11 -15.51
N ASN A 746 -7.10 -12.84 -15.16
CA ASN A 746 -6.06 -11.82 -15.30
C ASN A 746 -5.03 -11.95 -14.17
N MET A 747 -4.29 -10.88 -13.90
CA MET A 747 -3.49 -10.76 -12.70
C MET A 747 -4.34 -11.08 -11.46
N ALA A 748 -3.94 -12.12 -10.76
CA ALA A 748 -4.56 -12.53 -9.52
C ALA A 748 -3.70 -12.06 -8.35
N VAL A 749 -4.33 -11.57 -7.30
CA VAL A 749 -3.66 -11.19 -6.07
C VAL A 749 -4.16 -12.07 -4.94
N MET A 750 -3.23 -12.71 -4.26
CA MET A 750 -3.49 -13.50 -3.05
C MET A 750 -2.99 -12.74 -1.84
N GLU A 751 -3.90 -12.45 -0.91
CA GLU A 751 -3.59 -11.88 0.39
C GLU A 751 -3.72 -12.95 1.46
N VAL A 752 -2.61 -13.23 2.14
CA VAL A 752 -2.50 -14.24 3.19
C VAL A 752 -2.33 -13.51 4.51
N GLY A 753 -3.40 -13.44 5.30
CA GLY A 753 -3.33 -12.94 6.67
C GLY A 753 -2.80 -14.01 7.61
N PHE A 754 -1.96 -13.61 8.57
CA PHE A 754 -1.50 -14.49 9.64
C PHE A 754 -2.40 -14.42 10.89
N PRO A 755 -2.42 -15.49 11.70
CA PRO A 755 -2.98 -15.42 13.05
C PRO A 755 -2.25 -14.37 13.89
N SER A 756 -2.97 -13.70 14.79
CA SER A 756 -2.42 -12.63 15.64
C SER A 756 -1.16 -13.07 16.36
N GLY A 757 -0.09 -12.27 16.28
CA GLY A 757 1.22 -12.57 16.88
C GLY A 757 2.20 -13.31 15.98
N PHE A 758 1.83 -13.65 14.74
CA PHE A 758 2.75 -14.12 13.70
C PHE A 758 3.08 -13.01 12.69
N THR A 759 4.32 -12.98 12.22
CA THR A 759 4.79 -12.08 11.13
C THR A 759 5.56 -12.87 10.09
N ALA A 760 5.56 -12.41 8.85
CA ALA A 760 6.22 -13.06 7.72
C ALA A 760 7.73 -13.26 7.97
N ASP A 761 8.27 -14.39 7.50
CA ASP A 761 9.71 -14.60 7.39
C ASP A 761 10.24 -13.89 6.14
N SER A 762 10.79 -12.69 6.33
CA SER A 762 11.30 -11.84 5.26
C SER A 762 12.47 -12.46 4.48
N ASP A 763 13.23 -13.37 5.11
CA ASP A 763 14.38 -14.04 4.49
C ASP A 763 13.93 -15.11 3.48
N THR A 764 12.71 -15.64 3.62
CA THR A 764 12.15 -16.65 2.69
C THR A 764 11.45 -16.04 1.49
N LEU A 765 11.04 -14.77 1.55
CA LEU A 765 10.30 -14.10 0.46
C LEU A 765 11.02 -14.13 -0.91
N PRO A 766 12.36 -14.00 -1.01
CA PRO A 766 13.05 -14.11 -2.30
C PRO A 766 12.83 -15.47 -2.98
N SER A 767 12.61 -16.54 -2.21
CA SER A 767 12.34 -17.87 -2.80
C SER A 767 10.96 -17.92 -3.49
N LEU A 768 9.99 -17.16 -2.98
CA LEU A 768 8.68 -16.99 -3.61
C LEU A 768 8.79 -16.13 -4.87
N GLU A 769 9.57 -15.04 -4.84
CA GLU A 769 9.84 -14.21 -6.03
C GLU A 769 10.58 -14.94 -7.15
N ASN A 770 11.31 -16.02 -6.83
CA ASN A 770 12.00 -16.84 -7.82
C ASN A 770 11.08 -17.88 -8.49
N MET A 771 9.81 -18.00 -8.09
CA MET A 771 8.84 -18.86 -8.76
C MET A 771 8.33 -18.18 -10.03
N ASP A 772 8.36 -18.87 -11.18
CA ASP A 772 8.03 -18.28 -12.50
C ASP A 772 6.64 -17.60 -12.56
N TYR A 773 5.70 -18.07 -11.74
CA TYR A 773 4.31 -17.60 -11.66
C TYR A 773 4.08 -16.47 -10.66
N ILE A 774 5.03 -16.16 -9.77
CA ILE A 774 4.94 -15.04 -8.81
C ILE A 774 5.81 -13.91 -9.33
N LYS A 775 5.22 -12.74 -9.57
CA LYS A 775 5.95 -11.58 -10.07
C LYS A 775 6.43 -10.65 -8.97
N LYS A 776 5.70 -10.62 -7.87
CA LYS A 776 6.01 -9.74 -6.75
C LYS A 776 5.47 -10.33 -5.45
N VAL A 777 6.20 -10.03 -4.38
CA VAL A 777 5.79 -10.31 -3.01
C VAL A 777 5.87 -9.01 -2.22
N GLU A 778 4.82 -8.68 -1.48
CA GLU A 778 4.76 -7.51 -0.61
C GLU A 778 4.29 -7.89 0.79
N LEU A 779 4.72 -7.11 1.78
CA LEU A 779 4.25 -7.21 3.16
C LEU A 779 3.37 -5.99 3.48
N LYS A 780 2.30 -6.22 4.24
CA LYS A 780 1.40 -5.18 4.76
C LYS A 780 1.23 -5.29 6.27
N ASP A 781 0.72 -4.21 6.86
CA ASP A 781 0.18 -4.21 8.23
C ASP A 781 1.18 -4.75 9.27
N GLY A 782 2.41 -4.23 9.26
CA GLY A 782 3.48 -4.68 10.16
C GLY A 782 3.89 -6.14 9.93
N ASP A 783 4.01 -6.54 8.66
CA ASP A 783 4.40 -7.89 8.22
C ASP A 783 3.43 -9.01 8.61
N THR A 784 2.19 -8.67 8.97
CA THR A 784 1.14 -9.62 9.35
C THR A 784 0.33 -10.15 8.16
N ILE A 785 0.50 -9.55 6.99
CA ILE A 785 -0.13 -9.98 5.73
C ILE A 785 0.93 -10.07 4.64
N VAL A 786 0.95 -11.21 3.93
CA VAL A 786 1.75 -11.41 2.71
C VAL A 786 0.85 -11.28 1.50
N VAL A 787 1.27 -10.47 0.53
CA VAL A 787 0.58 -10.27 -0.74
C VAL A 787 1.41 -10.88 -1.87
N LEU A 788 0.84 -11.85 -2.58
CA LEU A 788 1.45 -12.49 -3.73
C LEU A 788 0.76 -12.04 -5.02
N TYR A 789 1.56 -11.66 -6.02
CA TYR A 789 1.08 -11.24 -7.33
C TYR A 789 1.36 -12.30 -8.38
N PHE A 790 0.30 -12.80 -9.01
CA PHE A 790 0.36 -13.76 -10.11
C PHE A 790 0.02 -13.05 -11.42
N ASP A 791 0.72 -13.38 -12.51
CA ASP A 791 0.38 -12.87 -13.84
C ASP A 791 -1.03 -13.28 -14.29
N SER A 792 -1.35 -14.55 -14.07
CA SER A 792 -2.61 -15.19 -14.42
C SER A 792 -2.66 -16.56 -13.77
N LEU A 793 -3.84 -17.00 -13.37
CA LEU A 793 -4.09 -18.37 -12.92
C LEU A 793 -4.98 -19.07 -13.94
N ASP A 794 -4.66 -20.32 -14.23
CA ASP A 794 -5.46 -21.19 -15.08
C ASP A 794 -5.98 -22.38 -14.25
N ARG A 795 -6.37 -23.48 -14.90
CA ARG A 795 -6.83 -24.69 -14.22
C ARG A 795 -5.72 -25.41 -13.44
N ASN A 796 -4.45 -25.09 -13.69
CA ASN A 796 -3.33 -25.73 -13.02
C ASN A 796 -3.22 -25.19 -11.60
N GLU A 797 -3.12 -26.10 -10.64
CA GLU A 797 -3.01 -25.75 -9.23
C GLU A 797 -1.58 -25.30 -8.89
N LEU A 798 -1.48 -24.15 -8.23
CA LEU A 798 -0.24 -23.58 -7.73
C LEU A 798 -0.29 -23.50 -6.20
N CYS A 799 0.77 -23.94 -5.53
CA CYS A 799 0.83 -24.01 -4.07
C CYS A 799 2.08 -23.30 -3.52
N PRO A 800 2.12 -21.96 -3.50
CA PRO A 800 3.15 -21.24 -2.75
C PRO A 800 3.16 -21.62 -1.27
N THR A 801 4.37 -21.83 -0.72
CA THR A 801 4.58 -22.05 0.72
C THR A 801 5.15 -20.80 1.36
N ILE A 802 4.43 -20.26 2.34
CA ILE A 802 4.75 -19.04 3.06
C ILE A 802 5.14 -19.42 4.48
N SER A 803 6.16 -18.75 5.01
CA SER A 803 6.66 -18.99 6.37
C SER A 803 6.51 -17.75 7.24
N ALA A 804 6.22 -17.95 8.52
CA ALA A 804 6.01 -16.88 9.50
C ALA A 804 6.50 -17.29 10.89
N PHE A 805 7.07 -16.35 11.65
CA PHE A 805 7.52 -16.56 13.02
C PHE A 805 6.56 -15.94 14.03
N ARG A 806 6.44 -16.56 15.20
CA ARG A 806 5.71 -16.00 16.33
C ARG A 806 6.54 -14.89 16.97
N THR A 807 6.13 -13.64 16.77
CA THR A 807 6.77 -12.47 17.39
C THR A 807 6.11 -12.07 18.70
N HIS A 808 4.81 -12.35 18.85
CA HIS A 808 4.05 -12.04 20.05
C HIS A 808 3.27 -13.25 20.54
N LYS A 809 3.19 -13.39 21.86
CA LYS A 809 2.49 -14.51 22.52
C LYS A 809 0.99 -14.22 22.57
N VAL A 810 0.23 -14.91 21.71
CA VAL A 810 -1.24 -14.86 21.67
C VAL A 810 -1.82 -16.25 21.87
N ALA A 811 -2.85 -16.36 22.69
CA ALA A 811 -3.62 -17.58 22.91
C ALA A 811 -5.08 -17.39 22.48
N LYS A 812 -5.77 -18.51 22.23
CA LYS A 812 -7.15 -18.53 21.69
C LYS A 812 -7.29 -17.73 20.39
N GLN A 813 -6.26 -17.80 19.54
CA GLN A 813 -6.22 -17.14 18.25
C GLN A 813 -7.44 -17.52 17.41
N LYS A 814 -8.02 -16.52 16.75
CA LYS A 814 -9.12 -16.70 15.80
C LYS A 814 -8.57 -17.09 14.42
N PRO A 815 -9.36 -17.78 13.58
CA PRO A 815 -8.96 -18.12 12.23
C PRO A 815 -8.48 -16.90 11.43
N ALA A 816 -7.43 -17.08 10.62
CA ALA A 816 -6.88 -16.06 9.75
C ALA A 816 -7.44 -16.21 8.32
N PRO A 817 -7.76 -15.09 7.64
CA PRO A 817 -8.27 -15.15 6.27
C PRO A 817 -7.14 -15.33 5.25
N VAL A 818 -7.44 -16.10 4.21
CA VAL A 818 -6.75 -16.06 2.93
C VAL A 818 -7.75 -15.66 1.88
N VAL A 819 -7.40 -14.68 1.06
CA VAL A 819 -8.26 -14.16 0.01
C VAL A 819 -7.48 -14.16 -1.29
N ILE A 820 -8.13 -14.60 -2.36
CA ILE A 820 -7.61 -14.45 -3.72
C ILE A 820 -8.66 -13.78 -4.58
N TYR A 821 -8.25 -12.80 -5.37
CA TYR A 821 -9.14 -12.08 -6.26
C TYR A 821 -8.45 -11.74 -7.57
N ASP A 822 -9.24 -11.65 -8.64
CA ASP A 822 -8.81 -11.03 -9.89
C ASP A 822 -8.77 -9.51 -9.65
N TYR A 823 -7.60 -8.90 -9.83
CA TYR A 823 -7.39 -7.49 -9.46
C TYR A 823 -8.25 -6.51 -10.28
N TYR A 824 -8.66 -6.89 -11.49
CA TYR A 824 -9.48 -6.03 -12.36
C TYR A 824 -10.96 -6.33 -12.27
N ASP A 825 -11.32 -7.55 -11.89
CA ASP A 825 -12.71 -7.99 -11.76
C ASP A 825 -12.93 -8.62 -10.38
N ASN A 826 -13.22 -7.77 -9.39
CA ASN A 826 -13.48 -8.21 -8.02
C ASN A 826 -14.78 -9.04 -7.88
N SER A 827 -15.55 -9.26 -8.96
CA SER A 827 -16.59 -10.29 -8.97
C SER A 827 -16.01 -11.71 -8.89
N ARG A 828 -14.73 -11.86 -9.26
CA ARG A 828 -13.97 -13.10 -9.20
C ARG A 828 -13.11 -13.08 -7.95
N ILE A 829 -13.65 -13.65 -6.89
CA ILE A 829 -12.98 -13.71 -5.59
C ILE A 829 -13.21 -15.08 -4.95
N ALA A 830 -12.24 -15.55 -4.19
CA ALA A 830 -12.42 -16.64 -3.24
C ALA A 830 -11.81 -16.22 -1.89
N ARG A 831 -12.45 -16.68 -0.81
CA ARG A 831 -11.97 -16.45 0.55
C ARG A 831 -12.12 -17.74 1.35
N GLN A 832 -11.09 -18.04 2.14
CA GLN A 832 -11.03 -19.19 3.01
C GLN A 832 -10.40 -18.77 4.35
N PHE A 833 -10.75 -19.46 5.42
CA PHE A 833 -10.14 -19.24 6.73
C PHE A 833 -9.37 -20.49 7.14
N TYR A 834 -8.23 -20.31 7.81
CA TYR A 834 -7.45 -21.39 8.39
C TYR A 834 -7.09 -21.09 9.85
N ASP A 835 -6.91 -22.15 10.62
CA ASP A 835 -6.42 -22.07 11.99
C ASP A 835 -4.90 -22.18 12.03
N GLY A 836 -4.26 -21.32 12.81
CA GLY A 836 -2.83 -21.43 13.10
C GLY A 836 -2.49 -22.57 14.08
N PRO A 837 -1.20 -22.71 14.44
CA PRO A 837 -0.76 -23.60 15.51
C PRO A 837 -1.49 -23.24 16.81
N LYS A 838 -2.17 -24.21 17.44
CA LYS A 838 -2.97 -23.94 18.63
C LYS A 838 -2.08 -23.49 19.79
N SER A 839 -2.43 -22.35 20.38
CA SER A 839 -1.77 -21.75 21.55
C SER A 839 -2.79 -21.59 22.68
N THR A 840 -2.50 -22.19 23.83
CA THR A 840 -3.32 -22.13 25.04
C THR A 840 -2.81 -21.06 26.00
N VAL A 841 -3.59 -20.69 27.03
CA VAL A 841 -3.15 -19.70 28.03
C VAL A 841 -1.90 -20.16 28.77
N CYS A 842 -1.78 -21.47 29.04
CA CYS A 842 -0.58 -22.05 29.64
C CYS A 842 0.68 -21.92 28.78
N ASP A 843 0.51 -21.73 27.47
CA ASP A 843 1.62 -21.61 26.52
C ASP A 843 2.17 -20.17 26.44
N ILE A 844 1.45 -19.20 27.02
CA ILE A 844 1.79 -17.77 26.97
C ILE A 844 1.98 -17.13 28.34
N CYS A 845 1.48 -17.74 29.41
CA CYS A 845 1.62 -17.23 30.77
C CYS A 845 3.08 -17.25 31.23
N GLU A 846 3.42 -16.35 32.15
CA GLU A 846 4.75 -16.30 32.78
C GLU A 846 4.62 -16.13 34.29
N ASN A 847 5.39 -16.92 35.05
CA ASN A 847 5.51 -16.83 36.50
C ASN A 847 4.16 -16.82 37.24
N GLU A 848 3.86 -15.74 37.97
CA GLU A 848 2.66 -15.54 38.79
C GLU A 848 1.35 -15.61 37.98
N ASP A 849 1.40 -15.35 36.66
CA ASP A 849 0.22 -15.44 35.80
C ASP A 849 -0.12 -16.90 35.40
N CYS A 850 0.83 -17.83 35.58
CA CYS A 850 0.60 -19.25 35.37
C CYS A 850 0.06 -19.89 36.65
N GLY A 851 -1.25 -20.15 36.71
CA GLY A 851 -1.84 -20.92 37.80
C GLY A 851 -1.26 -22.35 37.93
N GLU A 852 -1.48 -23.00 39.08
CA GLU A 852 -0.95 -24.36 39.37
C GLU A 852 -1.38 -25.43 38.33
N SER A 853 -2.48 -25.20 37.63
CA SER A 853 -3.03 -26.10 36.61
C SER A 853 -2.14 -26.26 35.37
N CYS A 854 -1.31 -25.26 35.02
CA CYS A 854 -0.37 -25.37 33.90
C CYS A 854 0.85 -26.27 34.25
N SER A 855 1.24 -26.33 35.53
CA SER A 855 2.35 -27.14 36.03
C SER A 855 2.10 -28.65 35.91
N ILE A 856 0.85 -29.09 36.00
CA ILE A 856 0.46 -30.51 35.93
C ILE A 856 0.59 -31.06 34.48
N ARG A 857 0.40 -30.22 33.45
CA ARG A 857 0.57 -30.62 32.04
C ARG A 857 2.04 -30.76 31.64
N SER A 858 2.91 -29.89 32.14
CA SER A 858 4.37 -29.93 31.94
C SER A 858 4.99 -31.26 32.40
N GLN A 859 4.51 -31.83 33.51
CA GLN A 859 4.99 -33.11 34.03
C GLN A 859 4.56 -34.32 33.19
N LYS A 860 3.41 -34.26 32.49
CA LYS A 860 2.94 -35.36 31.61
C LYS A 860 3.65 -35.44 30.27
N GLN A 861 4.24 -34.34 29.78
CA GLN A 861 5.01 -34.32 28.53
C GLN A 861 6.49 -34.70 28.71
N ARG A 862 7.02 -34.73 29.93
CA ARG A 862 8.44 -35.03 30.23
C ARG A 862 8.79 -36.51 30.45
N SER A 863 7.84 -37.45 30.31
CA SER A 863 8.12 -38.88 30.50
C SER A 863 7.96 -39.68 29.20
N PRO A 864 9.00 -39.84 28.36
CA PRO A 864 9.13 -40.97 27.47
C PRO A 864 9.77 -42.16 28.22
N LYS A 865 9.12 -43.32 28.06
CA LYS A 865 9.49 -44.66 28.55
C LYS A 865 11.00 -44.96 28.53
N ASP A 866 11.53 -45.29 29.70
CA ASP A 866 12.58 -46.30 29.86
C ASP A 866 12.06 -47.35 30.84
N ASP A 867 11.71 -48.53 30.33
CA ASP A 867 11.63 -49.74 31.16
C ASP A 867 11.96 -50.93 30.25
N ASN A 868 13.25 -51.27 30.25
CA ASN A 868 13.79 -52.49 29.66
C ASN A 868 13.82 -53.52 30.79
N GLY A 869 13.14 -54.64 30.57
CA GLY A 869 12.60 -55.46 31.64
C GLY A 869 13.57 -56.33 32.44
N THR A 870 13.00 -56.91 33.50
CA THR A 870 13.28 -58.28 33.93
C THR A 870 12.01 -58.85 34.52
N ALA A 871 11.58 -59.99 33.99
CA ALA A 871 10.47 -60.77 34.47
C ALA A 871 10.84 -61.48 35.77
N ASP A 872 9.91 -61.54 36.72
CA ASP A 872 9.81 -62.72 37.58
C ASP A 872 8.36 -63.00 37.97
N VAL A 873 8.03 -64.29 37.92
CA VAL A 873 6.68 -64.87 37.95
C VAL A 873 6.37 -65.40 39.35
N LYS A 874 5.15 -65.13 39.86
CA LYS A 874 4.21 -66.06 40.53
C LYS A 874 3.20 -65.24 41.34
N ALA A 875 1.95 -65.15 40.88
CA ALA A 875 0.84 -66.06 41.19
C ALA A 875 0.36 -65.93 42.65
N VAL A 876 -0.91 -65.56 42.84
CA VAL A 876 -1.88 -66.22 43.73
C VAL A 876 -3.29 -65.72 43.40
N SER A 877 -4.19 -66.69 43.35
CA SER A 877 -5.65 -66.68 43.22
C SER A 877 -6.40 -65.75 44.18
N GLY A 878 -7.59 -65.29 43.77
CA GLY A 878 -8.59 -64.77 44.69
C GLY A 878 -9.92 -64.47 44.00
N ALA A 879 -10.99 -65.08 44.49
CA ALA A 879 -12.26 -65.25 43.83
C ALA A 879 -13.21 -64.02 43.90
N VAL A 880 -14.17 -64.08 42.99
CA VAL A 880 -15.40 -63.30 42.83
C VAL A 880 -16.37 -63.48 44.02
N THR A 881 -16.95 -62.39 44.52
CA THR A 881 -18.39 -62.24 44.90
C THR A 881 -18.70 -60.74 45.07
N VAL A 882 -19.42 -60.11 44.14
CA VAL A 882 -20.89 -59.83 44.12
C VAL A 882 -21.33 -58.73 45.10
N GLY A 883 -21.86 -57.63 44.54
CA GLY A 883 -22.55 -56.55 45.26
C GLY A 883 -23.15 -55.48 44.34
N ALA A 884 -24.25 -55.85 43.66
CA ALA A 884 -25.35 -55.03 43.13
C ALA A 884 -25.08 -53.65 42.47
N LEU A 885 -25.32 -53.61 41.14
CA LEU A 885 -25.62 -52.39 40.37
C LEU A 885 -27.00 -51.81 40.74
N SER A 886 -27.04 -50.49 40.94
CA SER A 886 -28.25 -49.68 40.86
C SER A 886 -28.29 -48.95 39.51
N THR A 887 -29.37 -49.18 38.80
CA THR A 887 -29.79 -48.60 37.53
C THR A 887 -30.24 -47.16 37.68
N MET A 888 -29.66 -46.21 36.94
CA MET A 888 -30.42 -45.09 36.37
C MET A 888 -29.58 -44.26 35.39
N HIS A 889 -30.23 -43.86 34.28
CA HIS A 889 -29.82 -42.84 33.28
C HIS A 889 -29.07 -43.31 32.03
N VAL A 890 -29.73 -44.18 31.25
CA VAL A 890 -29.60 -44.20 29.78
C VAL A 890 -31.01 -44.19 29.19
N LEU A 891 -31.61 -42.99 29.07
CA LEU A 891 -32.90 -42.83 28.37
C LEU A 891 -33.20 -41.40 27.89
N VAL A 892 -32.18 -40.64 27.46
CA VAL A 892 -32.40 -39.29 26.86
C VAL A 892 -31.75 -39.12 25.48
N ALA A 893 -30.85 -40.02 25.05
CA ALA A 893 -30.13 -39.84 23.78
C ALA A 893 -30.84 -40.40 22.52
N VAL A 894 -32.01 -41.04 22.64
CA VAL A 894 -32.70 -41.70 21.50
C VAL A 894 -33.99 -40.97 21.06
N LEU A 895 -34.37 -39.86 21.73
CA LEU A 895 -35.62 -39.14 21.45
C LEU A 895 -35.48 -37.78 20.73
N LEU A 896 -34.27 -37.29 20.47
CA LEU A 896 -34.08 -36.00 19.77
C LEU A 896 -33.68 -36.11 18.29
N LEU A 897 -33.51 -37.33 17.76
CA LEU A 897 -33.17 -37.58 16.34
C LEU A 897 -34.38 -37.91 15.46
N LYS A 898 -35.60 -37.55 15.90
CA LYS A 898 -36.85 -37.76 15.15
C LYS A 898 -37.79 -36.55 15.11
N MET A 899 -37.25 -35.34 15.21
CA MET A 899 -37.95 -34.11 14.85
C MET A 899 -37.01 -33.25 14.02
N PHE A 900 -36.89 -33.57 12.73
CA PHE A 900 -36.67 -32.67 11.59
C PHE A 900 -36.64 -33.57 10.34
N TYR A 901 -37.84 -34.00 9.96
CA TYR A 901 -38.24 -34.17 8.57
C TYR A 901 -39.07 -32.94 8.20
#